data_AF-A0A972KSR9-F1
#
_entry.id   AF-A0A972KSR9-F1
#
_cell.length_a   1.000
_cell.length_b   1.000
_cell.length_c   1.000
_cell.angle_alpha   90.00
_cell.angle_beta   90.00
_cell.angle_gamma   90.00
#
_symmetry.space_group_name_H-M   'P 1'
#
loop_
_entity.id
_entity.type
_entity.pdbx_description
1 polymer ?
#
loop_
_entity_poly.entity_id
_entity_poly.type
_entity_poly.pdbx_seq_one_letter_code
_entity_poly.pdbx_strand_id
1 'polypeptide(L)'
;MTKYLRCLTLLVVMSGLCYAQTYVGPEKCLQCHNNPTLGDATGWRTSMHANGYSYVPDDSHSMEKLKGIINDYDQNGVDDFKDGLDFNKISSVFDPYKPNAPVLSYDSQNGYQIKIGEVAHRVYITYGGSGLYKQRYMVKIKTAGGESAGYYVSPIQFNEKTHEYVLYHPDAWYDANDKPIYTAASTFADAAQSSRNMAKGCAGCHVTGLSVKKDSNGEWTLQGAPVADEAAYANYNNIFDIDGDGDLDQMNTTCERCHGPGGDHASAPTKANIINPEDLTPDEANNLCGMCHSRGHSLPNGTFSYPFNDNALTSWKVGDMVKDYYSDGGGYWGDKKNSKKHHQQFFDFYRSPKPTFKYEKVRCFNCHDVHNTEKHHIVTSVEEEDSQGNPIEIATDNDNNTLCLSCHATHGPFKPITKEMVADFANNETAIAAIISKHTNHSYDPENKNSTGGASRCSKCHMPKIAKSAIAYDIHSHTFEAISPAKTLKYDMPNSCAVSCHNKNNYTFGVDMSADVFTSWNEQTDKNLAAHLLFWYENQWFHETNPDGNVVNAKLVRTPPTLDGDDTDAAWAGTDYATIPLANEKSVDVKAVFTSTDLYMLFKWADPTASFTRSGSWSYDGSAWKTSSGQGEDRIAIMWNMSVPEAAWNGRGCMNKCHRNVDNKDPNQDKTTSEDDAYLPRGQKADMWHMKAARSLPATNASATNVTVDPATHEVTAGTISMVGYMDDKYIGPFDANNAPDGGRYGDAGQSTYSRNRNAAKTGPKYIETAPADFMDAMVLTQTEVDGGEAVEVDNLSASDVQTYWAKYAALNAVVPERILHAPAGSRGDIMQAAKWVDGYWITEIKRALNTGNSDDDAIFAPNGSYAFGIALMNNSGGDKHWTTGKAVATLNLGTTGVAERLTDVPGDFNLAQNYPNPFNPSTVIEFTVPRRGKVELKVFSSLGREVTVLVNKDLQAGTYKVNFNAKGLTSGLYYYRMTAPGYVATRKMVLMK
;
A
#
# COMPACT_ATOMS: atom_id res chain seq x y z
N MET A 1 -42.22 6.69 27.87
CA MET A 1 -42.72 5.79 28.94
C MET A 1 -41.72 4.66 29.10
N THR A 2 -40.79 4.85 30.06
CA THR A 2 -40.46 3.93 31.19
C THR A 2 -39.80 2.63 30.73
N LYS A 3 -38.46 2.46 30.71
CA LYS A 3 -37.50 2.45 31.84
C LYS A 3 -38.09 1.82 33.11
N TYR A 4 -37.38 0.81 33.66
CA TYR A 4 -37.66 -0.04 34.84
C TYR A 4 -38.22 -1.45 34.55
N LEU A 5 -37.32 -2.42 34.29
CA LEU A 5 -37.25 -3.71 35.02
C LEU A 5 -35.96 -4.48 34.63
N ARG A 6 -34.84 -4.10 35.25
CA ARG A 6 -33.61 -4.90 35.38
C ARG A 6 -33.30 -4.98 36.88
N CYS A 7 -33.61 -6.11 37.51
CA CYS A 7 -33.12 -6.62 38.80
C CYS A 7 -34.21 -7.50 39.43
N LEU A 8 -34.22 -8.80 39.14
CA LEU A 8 -34.49 -9.88 40.11
C LEU A 8 -34.43 -11.24 39.39
N THR A 9 -33.25 -11.84 39.34
CA THR A 9 -32.98 -13.30 39.45
C THR A 9 -31.48 -13.55 39.29
N LEU A 10 -30.71 -13.05 40.26
CA LEU A 10 -29.42 -13.62 40.64
C LEU A 10 -29.60 -14.11 42.08
N LEU A 11 -29.10 -15.32 42.37
CA LEU A 11 -29.27 -16.14 43.58
C LEU A 11 -30.51 -17.04 43.65
N VAL A 12 -30.41 -18.21 43.01
CA VAL A 12 -30.86 -19.48 43.60
C VAL A 12 -29.74 -20.51 43.40
N VAL A 13 -29.04 -20.80 44.50
CA VAL A 13 -28.39 -22.06 44.90
C VAL A 13 -27.41 -22.71 43.90
N MET A 14 -26.12 -22.41 44.15
CA MET A 14 -25.06 -23.40 44.01
C MET A 14 -25.37 -24.64 44.85
N SER A 15 -25.70 -25.73 44.18
CA SER A 15 -25.25 -27.10 44.49
C SER A 15 -25.79 -28.03 43.42
N GLY A 16 -25.48 -27.72 42.15
CA GLY A 16 -25.52 -28.74 41.10
C GLY A 16 -24.27 -29.58 41.30
N LEU A 17 -24.48 -30.88 41.53
CA LEU A 17 -23.43 -31.89 41.62
C LEU A 17 -22.31 -31.57 40.63
N CYS A 18 -21.11 -31.34 41.14
CA CYS A 18 -19.90 -31.35 40.33
C CYS A 18 -19.72 -32.80 39.86
N TYR A 19 -20.44 -33.21 38.81
CA TYR A 19 -20.12 -34.42 38.09
C TYR A 19 -18.69 -34.24 37.59
N ALA A 20 -17.84 -35.24 37.84
CA ALA A 20 -16.51 -35.27 37.26
C ALA A 20 -16.66 -35.10 35.75
N GLN A 21 -15.87 -34.21 35.15
CA GLN A 21 -15.84 -34.08 33.70
C GLN A 21 -15.44 -35.44 33.12
N THR A 22 -16.39 -36.11 32.48
CA THR A 22 -16.17 -37.44 31.91
C THR A 22 -15.80 -37.28 30.45
N TYR A 23 -14.63 -37.80 30.10
CA TYR A 23 -14.18 -37.91 28.73
C TYR A 23 -14.57 -39.29 28.20
N VAL A 24 -14.86 -39.38 26.91
CA VAL A 24 -15.32 -40.64 26.29
C VAL A 24 -14.42 -41.13 25.17
N GLY A 25 -13.59 -40.26 24.61
CA GLY A 25 -12.73 -40.56 23.48
C GLY A 25 -13.38 -40.31 22.13
N PRO A 26 -12.58 -40.02 21.10
CA PRO A 26 -13.07 -39.69 19.75
C PRO A 26 -13.84 -40.85 19.10
N GLU A 27 -13.49 -42.10 19.35
CA GLU A 27 -14.18 -43.25 18.76
C GLU A 27 -15.62 -43.34 19.25
N LYS A 28 -15.85 -43.01 20.54
CA LYS A 28 -17.20 -42.93 21.09
C LYS A 28 -18.02 -41.82 20.43
N CYS A 29 -17.40 -40.67 20.15
CA CYS A 29 -18.04 -39.56 19.44
C CYS A 29 -18.43 -39.97 18.00
N LEU A 30 -17.51 -40.62 17.29
CA LEU A 30 -17.70 -41.05 15.90
C LEU A 30 -18.72 -42.20 15.73
N GLN A 31 -19.13 -42.88 16.79
CA GLN A 31 -20.25 -43.83 16.71
C GLN A 31 -21.57 -43.13 16.32
N CYS A 32 -21.74 -41.86 16.71
CA CYS A 32 -22.93 -41.06 16.41
C CYS A 32 -22.69 -40.03 15.28
N HIS A 33 -21.47 -39.49 15.18
CA HIS A 33 -21.08 -38.47 14.20
C HIS A 33 -20.36 -39.05 12.97
N ASN A 34 -21.01 -40.02 12.32
CA ASN A 34 -20.51 -40.71 11.12
C ASN A 34 -21.50 -40.67 9.95
N ASN A 35 -22.45 -39.73 9.99
CA ASN A 35 -23.49 -39.64 8.99
C ASN A 35 -23.90 -38.18 8.77
N PRO A 36 -24.44 -37.85 7.57
CA PRO A 36 -24.80 -36.48 7.24
C PRO A 36 -25.91 -35.88 8.11
N THR A 37 -26.75 -36.70 8.77
CA THR A 37 -27.88 -36.19 9.57
C THR A 37 -27.44 -35.60 10.90
N LEU A 38 -26.39 -36.16 11.50
CA LEU A 38 -25.83 -35.73 12.79
C LEU A 38 -24.48 -35.00 12.64
N GLY A 39 -24.04 -34.76 11.40
CA GLY A 39 -22.70 -34.30 11.06
C GLY A 39 -21.73 -35.48 10.96
N ASP A 40 -21.11 -35.65 9.80
CA ASP A 40 -20.07 -36.66 9.59
C ASP A 40 -18.70 -36.06 9.93
N ALA A 41 -18.11 -36.54 11.03
CA ALA A 41 -16.80 -36.11 11.50
C ALA A 41 -15.71 -37.19 11.28
N THR A 42 -16.01 -38.27 10.55
CA THR A 42 -15.10 -39.42 10.40
C THR A 42 -13.78 -39.05 9.73
N GLY A 43 -13.76 -38.00 8.91
CA GLY A 43 -12.56 -37.50 8.27
C GLY A 43 -11.49 -37.00 9.24
N TRP A 44 -11.85 -36.63 10.48
CA TRP A 44 -10.87 -36.31 11.52
C TRP A 44 -9.79 -37.39 11.68
N ARG A 45 -10.12 -38.67 11.50
CA ARG A 45 -9.18 -39.80 11.66
C ARG A 45 -7.94 -39.72 10.78
N THR A 46 -8.06 -39.14 9.59
CA THR A 46 -6.93 -39.02 8.66
C THR A 46 -6.24 -37.66 8.76
N SER A 47 -6.78 -36.76 9.59
CA SER A 47 -6.22 -35.43 9.80
C SER A 47 -4.94 -35.49 10.63
N MET A 48 -4.15 -34.43 10.55
CA MET A 48 -2.99 -34.26 11.42
C MET A 48 -3.35 -33.96 12.89
N HIS A 49 -4.58 -33.57 13.17
CA HIS A 49 -5.07 -33.43 14.53
C HIS A 49 -5.18 -34.80 15.22
N ALA A 50 -5.48 -35.87 14.48
CA ALA A 50 -5.53 -37.23 15.02
C ALA A 50 -4.16 -37.92 15.08
N ASN A 51 -3.22 -37.57 14.20
CA ASN A 51 -2.02 -38.38 13.93
C ASN A 51 -0.68 -37.63 14.14
N GLY A 52 -0.65 -36.62 15.03
CA GLY A 52 0.57 -35.83 15.27
C GLY A 52 1.70 -36.63 15.94
N TYR A 53 1.34 -37.52 16.86
CA TYR A 53 2.22 -38.38 17.64
C TYR A 53 1.76 -39.84 17.56
N SER A 54 2.74 -40.73 17.44
CA SER A 54 2.51 -42.17 17.39
C SER A 54 3.53 -42.91 18.26
N TYR A 55 3.05 -43.91 18.99
CA TYR A 55 3.83 -44.80 19.82
C TYR A 55 4.52 -45.86 18.95
N VAL A 56 5.83 -46.02 19.16
CA VAL A 56 6.72 -46.85 18.32
C VAL A 56 7.61 -47.77 19.18
N PRO A 57 7.03 -48.74 19.89
CA PRO A 57 7.79 -49.61 20.79
C PRO A 57 8.69 -50.60 20.05
N ASP A 58 8.35 -50.94 18.80
CA ASP A 58 8.99 -51.93 17.94
C ASP A 58 8.92 -51.52 16.44
N ASP A 59 9.39 -52.40 15.55
CA ASP A 59 9.45 -52.19 14.10
C ASP A 59 8.21 -52.64 13.32
N SER A 60 7.11 -53.01 13.98
CA SER A 60 5.88 -53.50 13.33
C SER A 60 5.26 -52.52 12.34
N HIS A 61 5.50 -51.22 12.54
CA HIS A 61 5.05 -50.13 11.69
C HIS A 61 6.20 -49.45 10.93
N SER A 62 7.36 -50.09 10.79
CA SER A 62 8.49 -49.57 10.00
C SER A 62 8.04 -49.26 8.56
N MET A 63 8.40 -48.07 8.08
CA MET A 63 7.97 -47.51 6.78
C MET A 63 6.44 -47.30 6.63
N GLU A 64 5.64 -47.46 7.69
CA GLU A 64 4.21 -47.13 7.68
C GLU A 64 3.97 -45.66 8.03
N LYS A 65 3.37 -44.95 7.06
CA LYS A 65 2.98 -43.53 7.14
C LYS A 65 2.16 -43.23 8.41
N LEU A 66 2.52 -42.16 9.12
CA LEU A 66 1.89 -41.70 10.37
C LEU A 66 1.88 -42.71 11.53
N LYS A 67 2.38 -43.94 11.35
CA LYS A 67 2.36 -44.98 12.38
C LYS A 67 3.75 -45.30 12.91
N GLY A 68 4.78 -45.35 12.07
CA GLY A 68 6.11 -45.74 12.52
C GLY A 68 7.23 -44.82 12.04
N ILE A 69 8.45 -45.34 12.11
CA ILE A 69 9.65 -44.67 11.59
C ILE A 69 9.72 -44.90 10.09
N ILE A 70 9.92 -43.81 9.36
CA ILE A 70 9.87 -43.79 7.88
C ILE A 70 11.16 -43.19 7.30
N ASN A 71 12.27 -43.50 7.95
CA ASN A 71 13.56 -42.89 7.70
C ASN A 71 14.25 -43.55 6.51
N ASP A 72 14.24 -42.88 5.36
CA ASP A 72 14.78 -43.39 4.09
C ASP A 72 15.78 -42.35 3.55
N TYR A 73 16.96 -42.31 4.17
CA TYR A 73 18.04 -41.36 3.90
C TYR A 73 18.72 -41.64 2.56
N ASP A 74 18.98 -42.91 2.23
CA ASP A 74 19.62 -43.29 0.97
C ASP A 74 18.62 -43.51 -0.20
N GLN A 75 17.33 -43.37 0.08
CA GLN A 75 16.22 -43.49 -0.88
C GLN A 75 16.07 -44.90 -1.48
N ASN A 76 16.44 -45.93 -0.72
CA ASN A 76 16.27 -47.33 -1.11
C ASN A 76 14.90 -47.91 -0.70
N GLY A 77 14.08 -47.15 0.04
CA GLY A 77 12.76 -47.57 0.51
C GLY A 77 12.78 -48.44 1.77
N VAL A 78 13.91 -48.50 2.46
CA VAL A 78 14.14 -49.20 3.73
C VAL A 78 14.30 -48.18 4.85
N ASP A 79 14.01 -48.63 6.07
CA ASP A 79 14.21 -47.84 7.27
C ASP A 79 15.69 -47.81 7.68
N ASP A 80 16.42 -46.79 7.25
CA ASP A 80 17.84 -46.56 7.58
C ASP A 80 18.08 -46.35 9.07
N PHE A 81 17.06 -45.93 9.84
CA PHE A 81 17.17 -45.89 11.30
C PHE A 81 17.38 -47.32 11.83
N LYS A 82 16.57 -48.25 11.32
CA LYS A 82 16.57 -49.66 11.71
C LYS A 82 17.86 -50.36 11.27
N ASP A 83 18.25 -50.17 10.01
CA ASP A 83 19.44 -50.81 9.42
C ASP A 83 20.74 -50.28 10.06
N GLY A 84 20.67 -49.10 10.65
CA GLY A 84 21.69 -48.53 11.51
C GLY A 84 22.47 -47.43 10.81
N LEU A 85 22.42 -46.23 11.39
CA LEU A 85 23.05 -45.04 10.84
C LEU A 85 24.02 -44.42 11.83
N ASP A 86 25.29 -44.30 11.44
CA ASP A 86 26.35 -43.76 12.29
C ASP A 86 26.83 -42.40 11.78
N PHE A 87 26.35 -41.32 12.41
CA PHE A 87 26.73 -39.95 12.05
C PHE A 87 28.21 -39.64 12.32
N ASN A 88 28.96 -40.51 13.01
CA ASN A 88 30.41 -40.37 13.15
C ASN A 88 31.17 -40.80 11.89
N LYS A 89 30.56 -41.66 11.06
CA LYS A 89 31.19 -42.24 9.86
C LYS A 89 30.74 -41.57 8.58
N ILE A 90 29.58 -40.92 8.57
CA ILE A 90 29.06 -40.19 7.42
C ILE A 90 29.29 -38.69 7.57
N SER A 91 29.26 -37.96 6.45
CA SER A 91 29.16 -36.51 6.47
C SER A 91 27.73 -36.12 6.84
N SER A 92 27.56 -35.25 7.83
CA SER A 92 26.22 -34.85 8.27
C SER A 92 26.22 -33.51 9.00
N VAL A 93 25.02 -33.01 9.31
CA VAL A 93 24.84 -31.85 10.19
C VAL A 93 25.41 -32.08 11.61
N PHE A 94 25.71 -33.32 12.00
CA PHE A 94 26.28 -33.65 13.31
C PHE A 94 27.81 -33.70 13.35
N ASP A 95 28.50 -33.35 12.27
CA ASP A 95 29.96 -33.33 12.21
C ASP A 95 30.66 -32.58 13.38
N PRO A 96 30.15 -31.43 13.87
CA PRO A 96 30.73 -30.75 15.03
C PRO A 96 30.80 -31.61 16.30
N TYR A 97 29.92 -32.61 16.44
CA TYR A 97 29.81 -33.42 17.64
C TYR A 97 30.65 -34.69 17.59
N LYS A 98 31.42 -34.94 16.52
CA LYS A 98 32.29 -36.11 16.40
C LYS A 98 33.37 -36.11 17.52
N PRO A 99 33.69 -37.28 18.13
CA PRO A 99 33.20 -38.63 17.85
C PRO A 99 31.94 -39.04 18.65
N ASN A 100 31.20 -38.06 19.18
CA ASN A 100 29.97 -38.25 19.96
C ASN A 100 28.69 -37.92 19.17
N ALA A 101 28.77 -37.90 17.83
CA ALA A 101 27.60 -37.72 17.00
C ALA A 101 26.63 -38.92 17.19
N PRO A 102 25.32 -38.73 16.95
CA PRO A 102 24.36 -39.79 17.23
C PRO A 102 24.60 -41.05 16.39
N VAL A 103 24.23 -42.21 16.92
CA VAL A 103 24.15 -43.48 16.20
C VAL A 103 22.75 -44.02 16.34
N LEU A 104 22.06 -44.19 15.21
CA LEU A 104 20.72 -44.76 15.12
C LEU A 104 20.83 -46.26 14.95
N SER A 105 19.99 -47.02 15.64
CA SER A 105 19.94 -48.47 15.51
C SER A 105 18.60 -49.02 15.98
N TYR A 106 18.34 -50.27 15.64
CA TYR A 106 17.22 -51.05 16.17
C TYR A 106 17.71 -52.40 16.69
N ASP A 107 17.14 -52.86 17.80
CA ASP A 107 17.24 -54.26 18.23
C ASP A 107 15.90 -54.75 18.81
N SER A 108 15.64 -56.06 18.72
CA SER A 108 14.35 -56.63 19.11
C SER A 108 14.05 -56.61 20.61
N GLN A 109 15.05 -56.35 21.47
CA GLN A 109 14.86 -56.27 22.91
C GLN A 109 14.58 -54.84 23.37
N ASN A 110 15.23 -53.85 22.76
CA ASN A 110 15.19 -52.46 23.19
C ASN A 110 14.51 -51.52 22.19
N GLY A 111 14.01 -52.04 21.06
CA GLY A 111 13.39 -51.25 20.00
C GLY A 111 14.38 -50.31 19.31
N TYR A 112 13.87 -49.18 18.82
CA TYR A 112 14.65 -48.13 18.18
C TYR A 112 15.46 -47.34 19.21
N GLN A 113 16.72 -47.05 18.89
CA GLN A 113 17.66 -46.38 19.79
C GLN A 113 18.42 -45.24 19.12
N ILE A 114 18.67 -44.18 19.90
CA ILE A 114 19.58 -43.08 19.56
C ILE A 114 20.70 -43.09 20.58
N LYS A 115 21.91 -43.46 20.16
CA LYS A 115 23.11 -43.42 21.00
C LYS A 115 23.86 -42.11 20.83
N ILE A 116 24.07 -41.37 21.91
CA ILE A 116 24.82 -40.11 21.92
C ILE A 116 25.99 -40.27 22.90
N GLY A 117 27.21 -40.12 22.40
CA GLY A 117 28.42 -40.48 23.15
C GLY A 117 28.38 -41.96 23.57
N GLU A 118 28.34 -42.22 24.88
CA GLU A 118 28.29 -43.58 25.43
C GLU A 118 26.88 -44.09 25.76
N VAL A 119 25.86 -43.22 25.79
CA VAL A 119 24.52 -43.56 26.27
C VAL A 119 23.55 -43.80 25.11
N ALA A 120 22.86 -44.95 25.14
CA ALA A 120 21.78 -45.27 24.20
C ALA A 120 20.41 -44.99 24.82
N HIS A 121 19.61 -44.18 24.13
CA HIS A 121 18.26 -43.78 24.51
C HIS A 121 17.23 -44.47 23.63
N ARG A 122 16.25 -45.13 24.22
CA ARG A 122 15.15 -45.75 23.46
C ARG A 122 14.19 -44.69 22.94
N VAL A 123 13.81 -44.82 21.68
CA VAL A 123 12.74 -44.05 21.05
C VAL A 123 11.41 -44.72 21.38
N TYR A 124 10.47 -43.93 21.89
CA TYR A 124 9.14 -44.39 22.26
C TYR A 124 8.06 -43.76 21.40
N ILE A 125 8.25 -42.52 20.95
CA ILE A 125 7.22 -41.76 20.25
C ILE A 125 7.84 -41.04 19.07
N THR A 126 7.17 -41.09 17.92
CA THR A 126 7.46 -40.22 16.78
C THR A 126 6.53 -39.02 16.79
N TYR A 127 7.08 -37.84 16.45
CA TYR A 127 6.27 -36.69 16.05
C TYR A 127 6.34 -36.57 14.54
N GLY A 128 5.19 -36.69 13.91
CA GLY A 128 5.05 -36.63 12.47
C GLY A 128 5.55 -37.85 11.71
N GLY A 129 5.79 -37.67 10.42
CA GLY A 129 6.03 -38.74 9.46
C GLY A 129 4.89 -38.90 8.46
N SER A 130 5.22 -38.89 7.17
CA SER A 130 4.38 -38.99 5.98
C SER A 130 3.17 -38.07 5.90
N GLY A 131 3.37 -36.99 5.14
CA GLY A 131 2.42 -35.88 4.96
C GLY A 131 2.87 -34.56 5.61
N LEU A 132 3.92 -34.60 6.43
CA LEU A 132 4.36 -33.46 7.27
C LEU A 132 5.77 -32.95 6.97
N TYR A 133 6.43 -33.54 5.98
CA TYR A 133 7.79 -33.21 5.54
C TYR A 133 8.88 -33.39 6.62
N LYS A 134 8.55 -33.82 7.84
CA LYS A 134 9.51 -34.02 8.93
C LYS A 134 9.02 -35.04 9.96
N GLN A 135 9.98 -35.77 10.53
CA GLN A 135 9.79 -36.67 11.66
C GLN A 135 10.81 -36.34 12.77
N ARG A 136 10.34 -36.37 14.02
CA ARG A 136 11.20 -36.23 15.22
C ARG A 136 10.95 -37.40 16.16
N TYR A 137 11.90 -37.63 17.05
CA TYR A 137 11.93 -38.80 17.91
C TYR A 137 11.95 -38.36 19.37
N MET A 138 11.04 -38.91 20.17
CA MET A 138 11.02 -38.70 21.61
C MET A 138 11.56 -39.94 22.32
N VAL A 139 12.44 -39.67 23.27
CA VAL A 139 13.13 -40.69 24.06
C VAL A 139 12.91 -40.45 25.54
N LYS A 140 13.06 -41.50 26.33
CA LYS A 140 13.34 -41.34 27.76
C LYS A 140 14.85 -41.24 27.95
N ILE A 141 15.32 -40.25 28.70
CA ILE A 141 16.75 -40.06 28.96
C ILE A 141 17.19 -41.22 29.87
N LYS A 142 18.23 -41.95 29.46
CA LYS A 142 18.78 -43.07 30.21
C LYS A 142 19.81 -42.53 31.19
N THR A 143 19.63 -42.87 32.45
CA THR A 143 20.44 -42.42 33.58
C THR A 143 21.01 -43.65 34.30
N ALA A 144 21.90 -43.44 35.29
CA ALA A 144 22.40 -44.49 36.16
C ALA A 144 21.28 -45.21 36.94
N GLY A 145 20.17 -44.52 37.21
CA GLY A 145 19.01 -45.06 37.93
C GLY A 145 17.97 -45.74 37.04
N GLY A 146 18.13 -45.71 35.71
CA GLY A 146 17.14 -46.16 34.74
C GLY A 146 16.68 -45.05 33.81
N GLU A 147 15.53 -45.24 33.18
CA GLU A 147 14.95 -44.25 32.27
C GLU A 147 14.20 -43.16 33.03
N SER A 148 14.29 -41.92 32.53
CA SER A 148 13.52 -40.79 33.01
C SER A 148 12.01 -41.04 32.92
N ALA A 149 11.23 -40.44 33.82
CA ALA A 149 9.77 -40.59 33.80
C ALA A 149 9.14 -39.84 32.61
N GLY A 150 9.69 -38.68 32.26
CA GLY A 150 9.24 -37.84 31.15
C GLY A 150 9.89 -38.21 29.81
N TYR A 151 9.27 -37.70 28.74
CA TYR A 151 9.73 -37.86 27.36
C TYR A 151 10.43 -36.59 26.87
N TYR A 152 11.52 -36.75 26.13
CA TYR A 152 12.38 -35.68 25.66
C TYR A 152 12.58 -35.76 24.15
N VAL A 153 12.48 -34.62 23.47
CA VAL A 153 12.75 -34.56 22.03
C VAL A 153 14.26 -34.71 21.79
N SER A 154 14.62 -35.70 20.97
CA SER A 154 16.02 -35.97 20.58
C SER A 154 16.58 -34.82 19.73
N PRO A 155 17.91 -34.75 19.52
CA PRO A 155 18.52 -33.68 18.73
C PRO A 155 18.34 -33.86 17.22
N ILE A 156 17.51 -34.81 16.80
CA ILE A 156 17.42 -35.33 15.44
C ILE A 156 16.03 -35.06 14.87
N GLN A 157 16.02 -34.42 13.70
CA GLN A 157 14.84 -34.33 12.85
C GLN A 157 15.20 -34.88 11.47
N PHE A 158 14.41 -35.83 10.96
CA PHE A 158 14.51 -36.30 9.59
C PHE A 158 13.56 -35.50 8.71
N ASN A 159 14.01 -34.99 7.57
CA ASN A 159 13.17 -34.31 6.57
C ASN A 159 12.88 -35.27 5.43
N GLU A 160 11.67 -35.81 5.39
CA GLU A 160 11.25 -36.80 4.38
C GLU A 160 11.23 -36.25 2.96
N LYS A 161 11.18 -34.93 2.78
CA LYS A 161 11.10 -34.32 1.46
C LYS A 161 12.49 -34.11 0.84
N THR A 162 13.46 -33.76 1.67
CA THR A 162 14.85 -33.58 1.22
C THR A 162 15.69 -34.84 1.45
N HIS A 163 15.19 -35.80 2.23
CA HIS A 163 15.93 -36.98 2.70
C HIS A 163 17.17 -36.62 3.52
N GLU A 164 17.12 -35.47 4.21
CA GLU A 164 18.23 -34.94 5.00
C GLU A 164 17.90 -34.86 6.48
N TYR A 165 18.93 -34.96 7.31
CA TYR A 165 18.84 -34.72 8.74
C TYR A 165 19.05 -33.25 9.08
N VAL A 166 18.30 -32.77 10.07
CA VAL A 166 18.39 -31.41 10.60
C VAL A 166 18.70 -31.49 12.10
N LEU A 167 19.70 -30.71 12.53
CA LEU A 167 19.99 -30.49 13.95
C LEU A 167 18.79 -29.82 14.63
N TYR A 168 18.26 -30.46 15.67
CA TYR A 168 17.11 -29.95 16.41
C TYR A 168 17.46 -29.74 17.88
N HIS A 169 17.80 -28.50 18.24
CA HIS A 169 18.17 -28.13 19.62
C HIS A 169 19.28 -29.00 20.23
N PRO A 170 20.46 -29.05 19.59
CA PRO A 170 21.60 -29.81 20.12
C PRO A 170 22.07 -29.27 21.49
N ASP A 171 21.74 -28.04 21.83
CA ASP A 171 22.01 -27.40 23.13
C ASP A 171 21.40 -28.14 24.34
N ALA A 172 20.38 -28.99 24.13
CA ALA A 172 19.79 -29.81 25.18
C ALA A 172 20.48 -31.17 25.37
N TRP A 173 21.42 -31.50 24.48
CA TRP A 173 22.09 -32.80 24.39
C TRP A 173 23.62 -32.70 24.43
N TYR A 174 24.17 -31.55 24.03
CA TYR A 174 25.58 -31.24 24.00
C TYR A 174 25.87 -29.93 24.72
N ASP A 175 26.98 -29.88 25.45
CA ASP A 175 27.45 -28.69 26.17
C ASP A 175 28.11 -27.68 25.23
N ALA A 176 28.59 -26.56 25.79
CA ALA A 176 29.26 -25.50 25.04
C ALA A 176 30.60 -25.92 24.38
N ASN A 177 31.11 -27.11 24.70
CA ASN A 177 32.31 -27.71 24.12
C ASN A 177 31.98 -28.92 23.23
N ASP A 178 30.73 -29.03 22.78
CA ASP A 178 30.20 -30.09 21.93
C ASP A 178 30.31 -31.50 22.56
N LYS A 179 30.33 -31.59 23.90
CA LYS A 179 30.35 -32.86 24.64
C LYS A 179 28.95 -33.27 25.09
N PRO A 180 28.59 -34.57 25.04
CA PRO A 180 27.31 -35.04 25.55
C PRO A 180 27.06 -34.62 27.00
N ILE A 181 25.89 -34.05 27.27
CA ILE A 181 25.47 -33.65 28.61
C ILE A 181 25.08 -34.89 29.44
N TYR A 182 24.49 -35.90 28.80
CA TYR A 182 24.09 -37.15 29.45
C TYR A 182 25.17 -38.21 29.28
N THR A 183 25.60 -38.78 30.39
CA THR A 183 26.62 -39.82 30.49
C THR A 183 26.07 -41.01 31.28
N ALA A 184 26.81 -42.12 31.36
CA ALA A 184 26.40 -43.26 32.16
C ALA A 184 26.26 -42.93 33.66
N ALA A 185 26.86 -41.82 34.13
CA ALA A 185 26.77 -41.34 35.51
C ALA A 185 25.63 -40.35 35.76
N SER A 186 24.90 -39.91 34.72
CA SER A 186 23.80 -38.96 34.87
C SER A 186 22.71 -39.51 35.78
N THR A 187 22.04 -38.61 36.50
CA THR A 187 20.96 -38.88 37.45
C THR A 187 19.60 -38.44 36.89
N PHE A 188 18.50 -38.82 37.55
CA PHE A 188 17.17 -38.30 37.20
C PHE A 188 17.08 -36.78 37.33
N ALA A 189 17.80 -36.18 38.29
CA ALA A 189 17.84 -34.72 38.46
C ALA A 189 18.55 -34.03 37.29
N ASP A 190 19.55 -34.67 36.67
CA ASP A 190 20.22 -34.15 35.47
C ASP A 190 19.28 -34.18 34.26
N ALA A 191 18.54 -35.29 34.08
CA ALA A 191 17.52 -35.40 33.03
C ALA A 191 16.43 -34.31 33.18
N ALA A 192 15.98 -34.06 34.42
CA ALA A 192 14.96 -33.07 34.75
C ALA A 192 15.36 -31.62 34.39
N GLN A 193 16.65 -31.31 34.22
CA GLN A 193 17.10 -29.98 33.80
C GLN A 193 16.88 -29.71 32.29
N SER A 194 16.61 -30.74 31.49
CA SER A 194 16.46 -30.59 30.05
C SER A 194 15.28 -29.68 29.68
N SER A 195 15.55 -28.73 28.80
CA SER A 195 14.54 -27.80 28.27
C SER A 195 13.58 -28.44 27.26
N ARG A 196 13.84 -29.70 26.83
CA ARG A 196 13.11 -30.39 25.75
C ARG A 196 12.12 -31.45 26.21
N ASN A 197 11.64 -31.32 27.44
CA ASN A 197 10.60 -32.16 28.00
C ASN A 197 9.24 -31.96 27.27
N MET A 198 8.58 -33.06 26.89
CA MET A 198 7.29 -33.07 26.17
C MET A 198 6.17 -32.41 26.96
N ALA A 199 6.10 -32.65 28.28
CA ALA A 199 5.11 -32.04 29.16
C ALA A 199 5.22 -30.50 29.13
N LYS A 200 6.43 -29.95 29.06
CA LYS A 200 6.65 -28.49 29.00
C LYS A 200 6.42 -27.87 27.61
N GLY A 201 6.84 -28.58 26.57
CA GLY A 201 6.98 -28.01 25.23
C GLY A 201 5.87 -28.36 24.24
N CYS A 202 5.17 -29.48 24.44
CA CYS A 202 4.32 -30.07 23.40
C CYS A 202 2.92 -30.45 23.88
N ALA A 203 2.80 -30.86 25.14
CA ALA A 203 1.59 -31.53 25.64
C ALA A 203 0.31 -30.69 25.52
N GLY A 204 0.39 -29.37 25.69
CA GLY A 204 -0.79 -28.50 25.63
C GLY A 204 -1.54 -28.56 24.31
N CYS A 205 -0.86 -28.82 23.20
CA CYS A 205 -1.50 -28.91 21.89
C CYS A 205 -1.85 -30.36 21.50
N HIS A 206 -1.19 -31.33 22.13
CA HIS A 206 -1.12 -32.71 21.66
C HIS A 206 -1.61 -33.73 22.69
N VAL A 207 -2.33 -33.27 23.71
CA VAL A 207 -2.93 -34.11 24.74
C VAL A 207 -4.27 -33.52 25.12
N THR A 208 -5.33 -34.31 24.96
CA THR A 208 -6.69 -33.91 25.34
C THR A 208 -6.90 -34.21 26.81
N GLY A 209 -7.53 -33.29 27.54
CA GLY A 209 -7.68 -33.42 29.00
C GLY A 209 -6.37 -33.34 29.78
N LEU A 210 -5.37 -32.62 29.25
CA LEU A 210 -4.02 -32.54 29.80
C LEU A 210 -3.98 -32.22 31.30
N SER A 211 -3.29 -33.07 32.03
CA SER A 211 -2.76 -32.83 33.38
C SER A 211 -1.24 -32.91 33.37
N VAL A 212 -0.57 -32.05 34.12
CA VAL A 212 0.89 -32.08 34.29
C VAL A 212 1.26 -32.05 35.76
N LYS A 213 2.28 -32.81 36.13
CA LYS A 213 2.82 -32.86 37.49
C LYS A 213 4.34 -32.81 37.47
N LYS A 214 4.92 -32.35 38.56
CA LYS A 214 6.37 -32.37 38.78
C LYS A 214 6.68 -33.44 39.83
N ASP A 215 7.57 -34.36 39.50
CA ASP A 215 7.96 -35.44 40.41
C ASP A 215 8.97 -34.95 41.48
N SER A 216 9.40 -35.87 42.36
CA SER A 216 10.39 -35.56 43.41
C SER A 216 11.79 -35.24 42.90
N ASN A 217 12.14 -35.66 41.68
CA ASN A 217 13.42 -35.36 41.03
C ASN A 217 13.38 -34.03 40.28
N GLY A 218 12.21 -33.40 40.21
CA GLY A 218 11.98 -32.15 39.52
C GLY A 218 11.61 -32.34 38.04
N GLU A 219 11.34 -33.56 37.61
CA GLU A 219 10.93 -33.91 36.26
C GLU A 219 9.45 -33.63 36.03
N TRP A 220 9.11 -33.11 34.86
CA TRP A 220 7.73 -32.89 34.46
C TRP A 220 7.19 -34.12 33.73
N THR A 221 6.07 -34.65 34.21
CA THR A 221 5.30 -35.71 33.56
C THR A 221 3.93 -35.18 33.17
N LEU A 222 3.28 -35.88 32.25
CA LEU A 222 1.99 -35.50 31.71
C LEU A 222 1.04 -36.71 31.73
N GLN A 223 -0.25 -36.44 31.72
CA GLN A 223 -1.34 -37.41 31.62
C GLN A 223 -2.43 -36.81 30.72
N GLY A 224 -3.10 -37.66 29.94
CA GLY A 224 -4.26 -37.29 29.14
C GLY A 224 -5.58 -37.70 29.80
N ALA A 225 -6.68 -37.33 29.16
CA ALA A 225 -7.97 -37.91 29.50
C ALA A 225 -8.03 -39.36 29.02
N PRO A 226 -8.62 -40.29 29.80
CA PRO A 226 -8.83 -41.65 29.35
C PRO A 226 -9.86 -41.72 28.22
N VAL A 227 -9.93 -42.88 27.57
CA VAL A 227 -11.00 -43.26 26.63
C VAL A 227 -11.98 -44.24 27.30
N ALA A 228 -13.26 -44.19 26.94
CA ALA A 228 -14.27 -45.04 27.58
C ALA A 228 -14.29 -46.49 27.05
N ASP A 229 -13.76 -46.74 25.85
CA ASP A 229 -13.73 -48.04 25.19
C ASP A 229 -12.37 -48.28 24.54
N GLU A 230 -11.41 -48.80 25.31
CA GLU A 230 -10.05 -49.06 24.84
C GLU A 230 -9.99 -50.09 23.70
N ALA A 231 -10.94 -51.03 23.66
CA ALA A 231 -10.97 -52.05 22.62
C ALA A 231 -11.17 -51.45 21.22
N ALA A 232 -11.82 -50.28 21.13
CA ALA A 232 -11.95 -49.53 19.88
C ALA A 232 -10.58 -49.05 19.33
N TYR A 233 -9.54 -49.00 20.17
CA TYR A 233 -8.23 -48.47 19.85
C TYR A 233 -7.16 -49.55 19.61
N ALA A 234 -7.50 -50.84 19.62
CA ALA A 234 -6.51 -51.93 19.56
C ALA A 234 -5.57 -51.93 18.32
N ASN A 235 -5.95 -51.26 17.23
CA ASN A 235 -5.15 -51.14 16.00
C ASN A 235 -4.57 -49.72 15.80
N TYR A 236 -4.63 -48.88 16.82
CA TYR A 236 -4.18 -47.50 16.82
C TYR A 236 -2.97 -47.38 17.71
N ASN A 237 -1.98 -46.61 17.25
CA ASN A 237 -0.80 -46.28 18.04
C ASN A 237 -0.66 -44.77 18.25
N ASN A 238 -1.64 -43.98 17.82
CA ASN A 238 -1.75 -42.55 18.04
C ASN A 238 -2.62 -42.18 19.27
N ILE A 239 -3.15 -43.19 19.96
CA ILE A 239 -3.84 -43.15 21.26
C ILE A 239 -3.15 -44.24 22.08
N PHE A 240 -2.47 -43.86 23.16
CA PHE A 240 -1.57 -44.76 23.89
C PHE A 240 -1.38 -44.27 25.32
N ASP A 241 -1.08 -45.21 26.22
CA ASP A 241 -0.74 -44.96 27.62
C ASP A 241 0.59 -44.16 27.71
N ILE A 242 0.48 -42.85 27.98
CA ILE A 242 1.64 -41.95 28.04
C ILE A 242 2.26 -41.90 29.44
N ASP A 243 1.48 -42.17 30.48
CA ASP A 243 1.92 -42.01 31.87
C ASP A 243 2.23 -43.33 32.59
N GLY A 244 1.94 -44.45 31.94
CA GLY A 244 2.23 -45.82 32.36
C GLY A 244 1.26 -46.38 33.38
N ASP A 245 0.05 -45.81 33.51
CA ASP A 245 -0.95 -46.25 34.49
C ASP A 245 -1.78 -47.46 34.03
N GLY A 246 -1.65 -47.84 32.75
CA GLY A 246 -2.31 -48.98 32.13
C GLY A 246 -3.59 -48.61 31.35
N ASP A 247 -4.07 -47.37 31.45
CA ASP A 247 -5.21 -46.88 30.70
C ASP A 247 -4.75 -46.09 29.45
N LEU A 248 -5.52 -46.13 28.36
CA LEU A 248 -5.18 -45.39 27.14
C LEU A 248 -5.54 -43.90 27.25
N ASP A 249 -4.54 -43.03 27.02
CA ASP A 249 -4.74 -41.59 26.97
C ASP A 249 -5.15 -41.07 25.60
N GLN A 250 -6.01 -40.05 25.61
CA GLN A 250 -6.35 -39.22 24.44
C GLN A 250 -5.19 -38.33 24.00
N MET A 251 -4.19 -38.96 23.43
CA MET A 251 -3.09 -38.32 22.73
C MET A 251 -3.59 -37.61 21.46
N ASN A 252 -2.82 -36.61 21.03
CA ASN A 252 -3.14 -35.71 19.92
C ASN A 252 -4.35 -34.79 20.20
N THR A 253 -4.84 -34.11 19.14
CA THR A 253 -5.97 -33.18 19.21
C THR A 253 -7.26 -33.93 18.86
N THR A 254 -7.92 -34.49 19.88
CA THR A 254 -9.17 -35.26 19.70
C THR A 254 -10.41 -34.35 19.71
N CYS A 255 -11.59 -34.92 19.41
CA CYS A 255 -12.87 -34.20 19.40
C CYS A 255 -13.08 -33.36 20.67
N GLU A 256 -12.82 -33.96 21.84
CA GLU A 256 -13.09 -33.37 23.16
C GLU A 256 -12.12 -32.22 23.50
N ARG A 257 -11.05 -32.03 22.71
CA ARG A 257 -10.18 -30.85 22.82
C ARG A 257 -10.87 -29.59 22.30
N CYS A 258 -11.72 -29.73 21.28
CA CYS A 258 -12.45 -28.62 20.65
C CYS A 258 -13.88 -28.47 21.16
N HIS A 259 -14.51 -29.59 21.52
CA HIS A 259 -15.92 -29.65 21.94
C HIS A 259 -16.08 -29.75 23.47
N GLY A 260 -14.97 -29.86 24.21
CA GLY A 260 -14.97 -30.12 25.64
C GLY A 260 -15.26 -31.60 25.97
N PRO A 261 -15.28 -31.97 27.27
CA PRO A 261 -15.60 -33.32 27.72
C PRO A 261 -17.00 -33.76 27.24
N GLY A 262 -17.08 -34.94 26.63
CA GLY A 262 -18.28 -35.41 25.94
C GLY A 262 -19.15 -36.40 26.72
N GLY A 263 -18.80 -36.78 27.95
CA GLY A 263 -19.51 -37.84 28.67
C GLY A 263 -20.97 -37.53 29.02
N ASP A 264 -21.29 -36.29 29.38
CA ASP A 264 -22.67 -35.85 29.58
C ASP A 264 -23.47 -35.92 28.26
N HIS A 265 -22.85 -35.49 27.16
CA HIS A 265 -23.43 -35.55 25.83
C HIS A 265 -23.65 -37.00 25.35
N ALA A 266 -22.66 -37.86 25.53
CA ALA A 266 -22.73 -39.28 25.17
C ALA A 266 -23.83 -40.02 25.96
N SER A 267 -24.07 -39.59 27.21
CA SER A 267 -25.11 -40.18 28.07
C SER A 267 -26.51 -39.64 27.78
N ALA A 268 -26.63 -38.36 27.38
CA ALA A 268 -27.88 -37.69 27.07
C ALA A 268 -27.72 -36.69 25.91
N PRO A 269 -27.75 -37.15 24.64
CA PRO A 269 -27.36 -36.30 23.50
C PRO A 269 -28.26 -35.08 23.30
N THR A 270 -27.74 -33.89 23.55
CA THR A 270 -28.40 -32.60 23.22
C THR A 270 -27.37 -31.59 22.72
N LYS A 271 -27.81 -30.55 22.01
CA LYS A 271 -26.90 -29.45 21.63
C LYS A 271 -26.43 -28.61 22.84
N ALA A 272 -27.15 -28.67 23.97
CA ALA A 272 -26.89 -27.82 25.12
C ALA A 272 -25.83 -28.36 26.09
N ASN A 273 -25.47 -29.65 25.99
CA ASN A 273 -24.50 -30.30 26.88
C ASN A 273 -23.20 -30.71 26.17
N ILE A 274 -22.92 -30.10 25.02
CA ILE A 274 -21.64 -30.16 24.32
C ILE A 274 -21.36 -28.79 23.71
N ILE A 275 -20.10 -28.41 23.55
CA ILE A 275 -19.77 -27.14 22.92
C ILE A 275 -19.80 -27.32 21.40
N ASN A 276 -20.59 -26.49 20.71
CA ASN A 276 -20.44 -26.29 19.27
C ASN A 276 -19.66 -24.98 19.03
N PRO A 277 -18.48 -25.02 18.37
CA PRO A 277 -17.72 -23.82 18.03
C PRO A 277 -18.49 -22.76 17.24
N GLU A 278 -19.54 -23.13 16.52
CA GLU A 278 -20.42 -22.17 15.80
C GLU A 278 -21.21 -21.27 16.74
N ASP A 279 -21.60 -21.79 17.91
CA ASP A 279 -22.38 -21.09 18.93
C ASP A 279 -21.52 -20.14 19.79
N LEU A 280 -20.19 -20.23 19.67
CA LEU A 280 -19.25 -19.32 20.33
C LEU A 280 -19.25 -17.94 19.66
N THR A 281 -18.86 -16.91 20.42
CA THR A 281 -18.56 -15.61 19.80
C THR A 281 -17.38 -15.74 18.83
N PRO A 282 -17.25 -14.87 17.80
CA PRO A 282 -16.14 -14.95 16.85
C PRO A 282 -14.76 -14.95 17.51
N ASP A 283 -14.57 -14.21 18.60
CA ASP A 283 -13.29 -14.19 19.32
C ASP A 283 -13.04 -15.49 20.07
N GLU A 284 -14.03 -16.03 20.80
CA GLU A 284 -13.91 -17.33 21.49
C GLU A 284 -13.61 -18.46 20.50
N ALA A 285 -14.31 -18.48 19.36
CA ALA A 285 -14.09 -19.42 18.27
C ALA A 285 -12.67 -19.35 17.70
N ASN A 286 -12.13 -18.15 17.48
CA ASN A 286 -10.77 -18.00 16.97
C ASN A 286 -9.72 -18.35 18.02
N ASN A 287 -9.98 -18.04 19.30
CA ASN A 287 -9.09 -18.39 20.41
C ASN A 287 -9.02 -19.91 20.64
N LEU A 288 -10.08 -20.66 20.31
CA LEU A 288 -10.04 -22.11 20.26
C LEU A 288 -8.93 -22.63 19.34
N CYS A 289 -8.78 -22.07 18.13
CA CYS A 289 -7.66 -22.42 17.24
C CYS A 289 -6.32 -21.86 17.77
N GLY A 290 -6.37 -20.67 18.38
CA GLY A 290 -5.22 -19.98 18.95
C GLY A 290 -4.52 -20.74 20.07
N MET A 291 -5.21 -21.69 20.72
CA MET A 291 -4.60 -22.49 21.78
C MET A 291 -3.39 -23.31 21.31
N CYS A 292 -3.39 -23.69 20.02
CA CYS A 292 -2.33 -24.49 19.40
C CYS A 292 -1.58 -23.74 18.30
N HIS A 293 -2.29 -22.93 17.50
CA HIS A 293 -1.73 -22.21 16.35
C HIS A 293 -1.05 -20.89 16.75
N SER A 294 -0.36 -20.89 17.88
CA SER A 294 0.38 -19.77 18.46
C SER A 294 1.75 -20.22 18.98
N ARG A 295 2.64 -19.25 19.28
CA ARG A 295 3.93 -19.48 19.94
C ARG A 295 4.18 -18.44 21.01
N GLY A 296 4.67 -18.88 22.15
CA GLY A 296 4.68 -18.05 23.34
C GLY A 296 5.03 -18.80 24.59
N HIS A 297 4.68 -18.19 25.72
CA HIS A 297 4.95 -18.73 27.04
C HIS A 297 3.71 -18.58 27.94
N SER A 298 3.44 -19.62 28.73
CA SER A 298 2.34 -19.67 29.68
C SER A 298 2.42 -18.58 30.74
N LEU A 299 1.30 -18.29 31.40
CA LEU A 299 1.23 -17.25 32.42
C LEU A 299 1.08 -17.83 33.84
N PRO A 300 1.62 -17.16 34.87
CA PRO A 300 2.43 -15.95 34.79
C PRO A 300 3.95 -16.19 34.61
N ASN A 301 4.45 -17.42 34.79
CA ASN A 301 5.88 -17.67 34.94
C ASN A 301 6.61 -18.07 33.65
N GLY A 302 5.89 -18.31 32.55
CA GLY A 302 6.46 -18.76 31.29
C GLY A 302 6.99 -20.19 31.31
N THR A 303 6.42 -21.04 32.17
CA THR A 303 6.91 -22.42 32.41
C THR A 303 6.71 -23.34 31.20
N PHE A 304 5.59 -23.19 30.51
CA PHE A 304 5.13 -24.02 29.40
C PHE A 304 5.14 -23.23 28.09
N SER A 305 5.32 -23.94 26.97
CA SER A 305 5.30 -23.37 25.61
C SER A 305 3.93 -23.49 24.94
N TYR A 306 2.86 -23.46 25.73
CA TYR A 306 1.46 -23.49 25.29
C TYR A 306 0.57 -22.77 26.34
N PRO A 307 -0.66 -22.37 25.99
CA PRO A 307 -1.58 -21.69 26.92
C PRO A 307 -1.89 -22.54 28.14
N PHE A 308 -1.42 -22.09 29.30
CA PHE A 308 -1.51 -22.82 30.56
C PHE A 308 -1.43 -21.86 31.75
N ASN A 309 -2.07 -22.22 32.86
CA ASN A 309 -1.93 -21.47 34.10
C ASN A 309 -0.86 -22.14 34.97
N ASP A 310 0.30 -21.49 35.10
CA ASP A 310 1.46 -22.06 35.79
C ASP A 310 1.23 -22.27 37.28
N ASN A 311 0.41 -21.42 37.91
CA ASN A 311 0.18 -21.46 39.34
C ASN A 311 -0.87 -22.51 39.71
N ALA A 312 -1.95 -22.59 38.93
CA ALA A 312 -3.03 -23.54 39.16
C ALA A 312 -2.74 -24.92 38.56
N LEU A 313 -1.74 -25.02 37.68
CA LEU A 313 -1.45 -26.20 36.87
C LEU A 313 -2.66 -26.69 36.06
N THR A 314 -3.37 -25.76 35.42
CA THR A 314 -4.58 -26.05 34.64
C THR A 314 -4.43 -25.60 33.19
N SER A 315 -4.88 -26.46 32.27
CA SER A 315 -4.95 -26.16 30.84
C SER A 315 -5.99 -25.07 30.55
N TRP A 316 -5.77 -24.34 29.44
CA TRP A 316 -6.78 -23.52 28.79
C TRP A 316 -8.07 -24.34 28.54
N LYS A 317 -9.22 -23.68 28.63
CA LYS A 317 -10.56 -24.28 28.44
C LYS A 317 -11.28 -23.66 27.25
N VAL A 318 -12.11 -24.45 26.57
CA VAL A 318 -12.92 -23.98 25.45
C VAL A 318 -13.81 -22.80 25.89
N GLY A 319 -13.70 -21.68 25.18
CA GLY A 319 -14.37 -20.42 25.50
C GLY A 319 -13.49 -19.38 26.22
N ASP A 320 -12.34 -19.77 26.76
CA ASP A 320 -11.42 -18.81 27.39
C ASP A 320 -10.57 -18.07 26.34
N MET A 321 -10.03 -16.91 26.71
CA MET A 321 -9.14 -16.15 25.83
C MET A 321 -7.68 -16.62 26.00
N VAL A 322 -6.99 -16.90 24.90
CA VAL A 322 -5.59 -17.36 24.90
C VAL A 322 -4.68 -16.41 25.66
N LYS A 323 -4.91 -15.10 25.53
CA LYS A 323 -4.13 -14.03 26.19
C LYS A 323 -4.15 -14.11 27.72
N ASP A 324 -5.16 -14.76 28.31
CA ASP A 324 -5.28 -14.87 29.78
C ASP A 324 -4.41 -16.00 30.34
N TYR A 325 -3.91 -16.88 29.47
CA TYR A 325 -3.06 -18.03 29.80
C TYR A 325 -1.69 -17.99 29.12
N TYR A 326 -1.49 -17.05 28.18
CA TYR A 326 -0.37 -17.13 27.24
C TYR A 326 0.09 -15.75 26.76
N SER A 327 1.41 -15.57 26.74
CA SER A 327 2.08 -14.38 26.19
C SER A 327 2.69 -14.69 24.83
N ASP A 328 2.62 -13.74 23.91
CA ASP A 328 3.22 -13.84 22.57
C ASP A 328 4.76 -13.92 22.67
N GLY A 329 5.35 -14.98 22.12
CA GLY A 329 6.80 -15.24 22.15
C GLY A 329 7.59 -14.48 21.07
N GLY A 330 6.93 -13.69 20.22
CA GLY A 330 7.58 -12.95 19.14
C GLY A 330 7.95 -13.84 17.95
N GLY A 331 9.06 -13.53 17.28
CA GLY A 331 9.48 -14.27 16.08
C GLY A 331 8.88 -13.71 14.78
N TYR A 332 8.77 -12.39 14.67
CA TYR A 332 8.26 -11.69 13.48
C TYR A 332 9.39 -11.20 12.57
N TRP A 333 9.06 -10.95 11.30
CA TRP A 333 9.91 -10.19 10.39
C TRP A 333 10.10 -8.75 10.88
N GLY A 334 11.03 -8.01 10.27
CA GLY A 334 11.35 -6.64 10.69
C GLY A 334 10.15 -5.68 10.63
N ASP A 335 9.11 -6.05 9.88
CA ASP A 335 7.84 -5.35 9.82
C ASP A 335 6.96 -5.52 11.07
N LYS A 336 7.35 -6.40 12.01
CA LYS A 336 6.63 -6.75 13.25
C LYS A 336 5.20 -7.24 13.05
N LYS A 337 4.86 -7.63 11.82
CA LYS A 337 3.50 -8.03 11.44
C LYS A 337 3.46 -9.49 11.00
N ASN A 338 4.35 -9.87 10.10
CA ASN A 338 4.38 -11.19 9.49
C ASN A 338 5.27 -12.15 10.30
N SER A 339 4.79 -13.36 10.58
CA SER A 339 5.55 -14.38 11.31
C SER A 339 6.75 -14.94 10.52
N LYS A 340 7.86 -15.21 11.22
CA LYS A 340 9.02 -16.00 10.77
C LYS A 340 8.93 -17.47 11.17
N LYS A 341 7.98 -17.85 12.03
CA LYS A 341 7.93 -19.16 12.68
C LYS A 341 6.71 -19.96 12.24
N HIS A 342 6.86 -21.28 12.19
CA HIS A 342 5.72 -22.19 12.05
C HIS A 342 4.70 -22.01 13.19
N HIS A 343 3.45 -22.41 12.97
CA HIS A 343 2.35 -22.40 13.95
C HIS A 343 2.15 -21.07 14.72
N GLN A 344 2.17 -19.94 14.01
CA GLN A 344 1.77 -18.61 14.54
C GLN A 344 0.61 -18.00 13.75
N GLN A 345 -0.17 -18.81 13.02
CA GLN A 345 -1.26 -18.32 12.17
C GLN A 345 -2.30 -17.52 12.95
N PHE A 346 -2.59 -17.88 14.21
CA PHE A 346 -3.51 -17.12 15.06
C PHE A 346 -3.06 -15.67 15.23
N PHE A 347 -1.78 -15.48 15.50
CA PHE A 347 -1.19 -14.17 15.70
C PHE A 347 -1.06 -13.36 14.40
N ASP A 348 -0.79 -14.01 13.27
CA ASP A 348 -0.87 -13.37 11.94
C ASP A 348 -2.32 -12.94 11.63
N PHE A 349 -3.29 -13.81 11.91
CA PHE A 349 -4.72 -13.59 11.67
C PHE A 349 -5.24 -12.38 12.45
N TYR A 350 -4.90 -12.27 13.74
CA TYR A 350 -5.25 -11.11 14.58
C TYR A 350 -4.49 -9.82 14.24
N ARG A 351 -3.40 -9.91 13.47
CA ARG A 351 -2.71 -8.74 12.88
C ARG A 351 -3.27 -8.36 11.50
N SER A 352 -4.26 -9.11 11.01
CA SER A 352 -5.04 -8.75 9.83
C SER A 352 -6.36 -8.08 10.24
N PRO A 353 -7.07 -7.44 9.29
CA PRO A 353 -8.41 -6.92 9.56
C PRO A 353 -9.48 -8.01 9.76
N LYS A 354 -9.23 -9.28 9.39
CA LYS A 354 -10.24 -10.35 9.28
C LYS A 354 -11.09 -10.60 10.55
N PRO A 355 -10.51 -10.80 11.74
CA PRO A 355 -11.31 -11.00 12.96
C PRO A 355 -12.09 -9.74 13.39
N THR A 356 -11.68 -8.57 12.89
CA THR A 356 -12.25 -7.27 13.25
C THR A 356 -13.02 -6.59 12.11
N PHE A 357 -13.25 -7.31 11.00
CA PHE A 357 -13.80 -6.70 9.80
C PHE A 357 -15.26 -6.30 10.04
N LYS A 358 -15.59 -5.05 9.70
CA LYS A 358 -16.84 -4.39 10.14
C LYS A 358 -18.13 -5.00 9.57
N TYR A 359 -18.04 -5.69 8.44
CA TYR A 359 -19.20 -6.29 7.79
C TYR A 359 -19.40 -7.75 8.20
N GLU A 360 -18.30 -8.49 8.39
CA GLU A 360 -18.33 -9.89 8.80
C GLU A 360 -17.07 -10.20 9.61
N LYS A 361 -17.26 -10.71 10.84
CA LYS A 361 -16.13 -11.08 11.71
C LYS A 361 -15.69 -12.50 11.38
N VAL A 362 -14.71 -12.62 10.51
CA VAL A 362 -14.25 -13.91 9.99
C VAL A 362 -13.64 -14.75 11.11
N ARG A 363 -14.06 -16.02 11.14
CA ARG A 363 -13.56 -17.07 12.03
C ARG A 363 -12.65 -18.02 11.26
N CYS A 364 -11.72 -18.68 11.95
CA CYS A 364 -10.83 -19.69 11.34
C CYS A 364 -11.63 -20.75 10.57
N PHE A 365 -12.74 -21.23 11.14
CA PHE A 365 -13.56 -22.27 10.53
C PHE A 365 -14.45 -21.79 9.38
N ASN A 366 -14.52 -20.48 9.10
CA ASN A 366 -15.15 -20.01 7.86
C ASN A 366 -14.29 -20.34 6.63
N CYS A 367 -12.99 -20.65 6.83
CA CYS A 367 -12.09 -21.06 5.76
C CYS A 367 -11.60 -22.50 5.94
N HIS A 368 -11.57 -23.02 7.16
CA HIS A 368 -11.05 -24.34 7.49
C HIS A 368 -12.14 -25.29 7.98
N ASP A 369 -12.06 -26.54 7.52
CA ASP A 369 -12.85 -27.63 8.08
C ASP A 369 -11.90 -28.65 8.72
N VAL A 370 -12.00 -28.77 10.04
CA VAL A 370 -11.15 -29.66 10.86
C VAL A 370 -11.57 -31.12 10.79
N HIS A 371 -12.75 -31.42 10.24
CA HIS A 371 -13.30 -32.76 10.07
C HIS A 371 -13.12 -33.29 8.66
N ASN A 372 -12.87 -32.43 7.69
CA ASN A 372 -12.68 -32.83 6.30
C ASN A 372 -11.26 -33.35 6.02
N THR A 373 -11.15 -34.27 5.06
CA THR A 373 -9.91 -34.87 4.57
C THR A 373 -9.50 -34.35 3.19
N GLU A 374 -10.45 -33.73 2.49
CA GLU A 374 -10.25 -33.21 1.14
C GLU A 374 -9.67 -31.78 1.16
N LYS A 375 -9.05 -31.40 0.05
CA LYS A 375 -8.62 -30.02 -0.25
C LYS A 375 -7.79 -29.31 0.83
N HIS A 376 -6.99 -30.04 1.61
CA HIS A 376 -6.14 -29.49 2.68
C HIS A 376 -6.90 -28.86 3.86
N HIS A 377 -8.01 -29.46 4.29
CA HIS A 377 -8.81 -29.00 5.44
C HIS A 377 -9.38 -27.59 5.25
N ILE A 378 -9.72 -27.23 4.01
CA ILE A 378 -10.53 -26.05 3.73
C ILE A 378 -12.01 -26.46 3.69
N VAL A 379 -12.89 -25.52 3.99
CA VAL A 379 -14.33 -25.72 3.78
C VAL A 379 -14.60 -26.09 2.31
N THR A 380 -15.52 -27.00 2.06
CA THR A 380 -15.87 -27.49 0.71
C THR A 380 -17.04 -26.72 0.09
N SER A 381 -17.87 -26.10 0.91
CA SER A 381 -18.86 -25.12 0.48
C SER A 381 -19.09 -24.04 1.54
N VAL A 382 -19.66 -22.91 1.09
CA VAL A 382 -20.13 -21.80 1.93
C VAL A 382 -21.54 -21.45 1.50
N GLU A 383 -22.46 -21.34 2.46
CA GLU A 383 -23.82 -20.85 2.23
C GLU A 383 -23.82 -19.32 2.25
N GLU A 384 -24.40 -18.70 1.23
CA GLU A 384 -24.51 -17.27 1.03
C GLU A 384 -25.93 -16.90 0.58
N GLU A 385 -26.22 -15.61 0.43
CA GLU A 385 -27.46 -15.13 -0.20
C GLU A 385 -27.19 -14.62 -1.62
N ASP A 386 -28.09 -14.96 -2.55
CA ASP A 386 -28.12 -14.42 -3.91
C ASP A 386 -28.62 -12.96 -3.94
N SER A 387 -28.65 -12.34 -5.13
CA SER A 387 -29.11 -10.97 -5.33
C SER A 387 -30.60 -10.72 -5.02
N GLN A 388 -31.38 -11.79 -4.81
CA GLN A 388 -32.79 -11.77 -4.41
C GLN A 388 -32.99 -12.13 -2.93
N GLY A 389 -31.92 -12.45 -2.21
CA GLY A 389 -31.96 -12.87 -0.80
C GLY A 389 -32.33 -14.34 -0.59
N ASN A 390 -32.26 -15.19 -1.62
CA ASN A 390 -32.43 -16.64 -1.46
C ASN A 390 -31.08 -17.29 -1.09
N PRO A 391 -31.09 -18.36 -0.29
CA PRO A 391 -29.90 -19.14 -0.02
C PRO A 391 -29.27 -19.71 -1.30
N ILE A 392 -27.95 -19.57 -1.43
CA ILE A 392 -27.14 -20.14 -2.49
C ILE A 392 -25.91 -20.81 -1.87
N GLU A 393 -25.60 -22.01 -2.35
CA GLU A 393 -24.40 -22.74 -1.92
C GLU A 393 -23.27 -22.50 -2.92
N ILE A 394 -22.11 -22.05 -2.42
CA ILE A 394 -20.90 -21.84 -3.21
C ILE A 394 -19.91 -22.96 -2.89
N ALA A 395 -19.63 -23.83 -3.86
CA ALA A 395 -18.54 -24.80 -3.74
C ALA A 395 -17.18 -24.08 -3.70
N THR A 396 -16.39 -24.34 -2.67
CA THR A 396 -15.14 -23.64 -2.42
C THR A 396 -13.92 -24.46 -2.85
N ASP A 397 -12.97 -23.76 -3.47
CA ASP A 397 -11.64 -24.24 -3.77
C ASP A 397 -10.63 -23.09 -3.65
N ASN A 398 -9.42 -23.41 -3.19
CA ASN A 398 -8.36 -22.43 -3.08
C ASN A 398 -7.74 -22.11 -4.45
N ASP A 399 -7.65 -23.10 -5.34
CA ASP A 399 -6.90 -23.00 -6.59
C ASP A 399 -7.68 -22.26 -7.69
N ASN A 400 -9.01 -22.26 -7.61
CA ASN A 400 -9.90 -21.47 -8.47
C ASN A 400 -10.45 -20.19 -7.81
N ASN A 401 -9.90 -19.81 -6.66
CA ASN A 401 -10.28 -18.65 -5.87
C ASN A 401 -11.73 -18.62 -5.34
N THR A 402 -12.59 -19.63 -5.53
CA THR A 402 -13.97 -19.55 -5.04
C THR A 402 -14.05 -19.47 -3.52
N LEU A 403 -13.06 -20.01 -2.79
CA LEU A 403 -12.95 -19.80 -1.33
C LEU A 403 -12.79 -18.32 -0.95
N CYS A 404 -12.04 -17.54 -1.73
CA CYS A 404 -11.89 -16.11 -1.47
C CYS A 404 -13.09 -15.32 -2.01
N LEU A 405 -13.57 -15.69 -3.19
CA LEU A 405 -14.64 -14.98 -3.88
C LEU A 405 -16.01 -15.20 -3.24
N SER A 406 -16.22 -16.25 -2.44
CA SER A 406 -17.46 -16.43 -1.67
C SER A 406 -17.85 -15.16 -0.90
N CYS A 407 -16.86 -14.48 -0.31
CA CYS A 407 -17.08 -13.20 0.36
C CYS A 407 -16.60 -11.97 -0.44
N HIS A 408 -15.52 -12.09 -1.23
CA HIS A 408 -14.92 -10.93 -1.93
C HIS A 408 -15.59 -10.58 -3.26
N ALA A 409 -16.39 -11.47 -3.85
CA ALA A 409 -17.27 -11.13 -4.96
C ALA A 409 -18.17 -9.95 -4.56
N THR A 410 -18.60 -9.16 -5.53
CA THR A 410 -19.42 -7.94 -5.35
C THR A 410 -18.73 -6.76 -4.64
N HIS A 411 -17.44 -6.89 -4.25
CA HIS A 411 -16.70 -5.86 -3.54
C HIS A 411 -15.44 -5.37 -4.28
N GLY A 412 -15.13 -4.08 -4.15
CA GLY A 412 -13.87 -3.50 -4.64
C GLY A 412 -13.59 -3.82 -6.13
N PRO A 413 -12.38 -4.27 -6.49
CA PRO A 413 -12.03 -4.69 -7.85
C PRO A 413 -12.88 -5.84 -8.39
N PHE A 414 -13.50 -6.63 -7.51
CA PHE A 414 -14.33 -7.79 -7.84
C PHE A 414 -15.83 -7.50 -7.84
N LYS A 415 -16.23 -6.22 -7.73
CA LYS A 415 -17.63 -5.79 -7.84
C LYS A 415 -18.40 -6.39 -9.03
N PRO A 416 -17.79 -6.60 -10.22
CA PRO A 416 -18.50 -7.20 -11.34
C PRO A 416 -18.72 -8.73 -11.24
N ILE A 417 -18.08 -9.42 -10.29
CA ILE A 417 -18.33 -10.84 -10.03
C ILE A 417 -19.51 -10.94 -9.06
N THR A 418 -20.60 -11.61 -9.44
CA THR A 418 -21.73 -11.86 -8.54
C THR A 418 -21.58 -13.19 -7.80
N LYS A 419 -22.29 -13.39 -6.69
CA LYS A 419 -22.24 -14.65 -5.93
C LYS A 419 -22.78 -15.82 -6.73
N GLU A 420 -23.77 -15.60 -7.58
CA GLU A 420 -24.33 -16.59 -8.51
C GLU A 420 -23.29 -17.03 -9.55
N MET A 421 -22.46 -16.10 -10.04
CA MET A 421 -21.34 -16.47 -10.92
C MET A 421 -20.32 -17.36 -10.21
N VAL A 422 -20.05 -17.11 -8.92
CA VAL A 422 -19.12 -17.92 -8.13
C VAL A 422 -19.72 -19.30 -7.82
N ALA A 423 -21.02 -19.36 -7.50
CA ALA A 423 -21.74 -20.61 -7.28
C ALA A 423 -21.77 -21.48 -8.54
N ASP A 424 -22.00 -20.87 -9.71
CA ASP A 424 -21.92 -21.53 -11.02
C ASP A 424 -20.57 -21.25 -11.71
N PHE A 425 -19.47 -21.51 -11.00
CA PHE A 425 -18.12 -21.20 -11.46
C PHE A 425 -17.81 -21.81 -12.83
N ALA A 426 -18.22 -23.07 -13.08
CA ALA A 426 -17.88 -23.80 -14.31
C ALA A 426 -18.40 -23.09 -15.57
N ASN A 427 -19.57 -22.44 -15.51
CA ASN A 427 -20.13 -21.71 -16.65
C ASN A 427 -19.65 -20.24 -16.70
N ASN A 428 -19.07 -19.72 -15.61
CA ASN A 428 -18.66 -18.33 -15.48
C ASN A 428 -17.13 -18.13 -15.40
N GLU A 429 -16.35 -19.21 -15.52
CA GLU A 429 -14.89 -19.19 -15.34
C GLU A 429 -14.22 -18.12 -16.19
N THR A 430 -14.58 -18.01 -17.48
CA THR A 430 -13.95 -17.03 -18.39
C THR A 430 -14.21 -15.59 -17.96
N ALA A 431 -15.41 -15.27 -17.47
CA ALA A 431 -15.76 -13.94 -17.02
C ALA A 431 -15.04 -13.59 -15.70
N ILE A 432 -15.01 -14.54 -14.76
CA ILE A 432 -14.30 -14.44 -13.49
C ILE A 432 -12.80 -14.27 -13.75
N ALA A 433 -12.22 -15.10 -14.62
CA ALA A 433 -10.83 -15.09 -15.04
C ALA A 433 -10.40 -13.72 -15.57
N ALA A 434 -11.21 -13.08 -16.41
CA ALA A 434 -10.90 -11.77 -16.98
C ALA A 434 -10.79 -10.69 -15.90
N ILE A 435 -11.67 -10.72 -14.90
CA ILE A 435 -11.68 -9.74 -13.80
C ILE A 435 -10.50 -9.98 -12.86
N ILE A 436 -10.24 -11.24 -12.49
CA ILE A 436 -9.11 -11.59 -11.64
C ILE A 436 -7.79 -11.26 -12.33
N SER A 437 -7.64 -11.61 -13.61
CA SER A 437 -6.42 -11.33 -14.38
C SER A 437 -6.13 -9.83 -14.47
N LYS A 438 -7.18 -9.01 -14.52
CA LYS A 438 -7.05 -7.54 -14.46
C LYS A 438 -6.61 -7.05 -13.08
N HIS A 439 -7.04 -7.70 -12.01
CA HIS A 439 -6.62 -7.34 -10.65
C HIS A 439 -5.16 -7.74 -10.39
N THR A 440 -4.74 -8.91 -10.85
CA THR A 440 -3.40 -9.45 -10.61
C THR A 440 -2.38 -9.08 -11.68
N ASN A 441 -2.82 -8.56 -12.83
CA ASN A 441 -2.03 -8.41 -14.06
C ASN A 441 -1.30 -9.70 -14.49
N HIS A 442 -1.87 -10.86 -14.18
CA HIS A 442 -1.36 -12.17 -14.58
C HIS A 442 -2.49 -12.99 -15.21
N SER A 443 -2.17 -13.92 -16.09
CA SER A 443 -3.16 -14.86 -16.61
C SER A 443 -3.80 -15.66 -15.47
N TYR A 444 -5.09 -15.91 -15.60
CA TYR A 444 -5.80 -16.80 -14.68
C TYR A 444 -5.75 -18.24 -15.21
N ASP A 445 -5.03 -19.11 -14.50
CA ASP A 445 -4.90 -20.55 -14.79
C ASP A 445 -5.12 -21.35 -13.48
N PRO A 446 -6.39 -21.61 -13.12
CA PRO A 446 -6.73 -22.24 -11.85
C PRO A 446 -6.32 -23.71 -11.79
N GLU A 447 -6.29 -24.42 -12.92
CA GLU A 447 -5.93 -25.84 -13.01
C GLU A 447 -4.44 -26.09 -13.32
N ASN A 448 -3.62 -25.03 -13.42
CA ASN A 448 -2.21 -25.12 -13.80
C ASN A 448 -2.01 -25.86 -15.13
N LYS A 449 -2.94 -25.67 -16.08
CA LYS A 449 -2.96 -26.35 -17.38
C LYS A 449 -1.75 -26.01 -18.25
N ASN A 450 -1.15 -24.83 -18.06
CA ASN A 450 -0.13 -24.30 -18.97
C ASN A 450 1.27 -24.12 -18.36
N SER A 451 1.50 -24.49 -17.09
CA SER A 451 2.83 -24.66 -16.44
C SER A 451 3.86 -23.50 -16.54
N THR A 452 3.49 -22.31 -17.01
CA THR A 452 4.45 -21.26 -17.43
C THR A 452 4.25 -19.89 -16.77
N GLY A 453 3.92 -19.86 -15.47
CA GLY A 453 4.36 -18.73 -14.63
C GLY A 453 3.40 -17.55 -14.42
N GLY A 454 2.09 -17.79 -14.33
CA GLY A 454 1.16 -16.83 -13.74
C GLY A 454 -0.13 -17.55 -13.37
N ALA A 455 -0.26 -17.96 -12.10
CA ALA A 455 -1.54 -18.43 -11.59
C ALA A 455 -2.09 -17.29 -10.73
N SER A 456 -3.03 -16.52 -11.28
CA SER A 456 -3.74 -15.44 -10.57
C SER A 456 -4.61 -15.98 -9.43
N ARG A 457 -3.96 -16.59 -8.44
CA ARG A 457 -4.54 -17.21 -7.26
C ARG A 457 -4.39 -16.26 -6.08
N CYS A 458 -5.49 -15.94 -5.41
CA CYS A 458 -5.53 -15.01 -4.30
C CYS A 458 -4.52 -15.41 -3.21
N SER A 459 -4.46 -16.69 -2.86
CA SER A 459 -3.57 -17.22 -1.82
C SER A 459 -2.08 -17.15 -2.16
N LYS A 460 -1.68 -17.14 -3.44
CA LYS A 460 -0.26 -17.00 -3.84
C LYS A 460 0.27 -15.60 -3.57
N CYS A 461 -0.58 -14.58 -3.71
CA CYS A 461 -0.21 -13.20 -3.45
C CYS A 461 -0.47 -12.79 -2.01
N HIS A 462 -1.66 -13.09 -1.48
CA HIS A 462 -2.12 -12.60 -0.17
C HIS A 462 -1.73 -13.50 1.00
N MET A 463 -1.42 -14.77 0.74
CA MET A 463 -0.94 -15.70 1.77
C MET A 463 0.41 -16.26 1.33
N PRO A 464 1.44 -15.44 1.05
CA PRO A 464 2.72 -15.94 0.58
C PRO A 464 3.36 -16.86 1.62
N LYS A 465 4.15 -17.84 1.18
CA LYS A 465 4.87 -18.71 2.11
C LYS A 465 6.11 -18.00 2.63
N ILE A 466 6.16 -17.69 3.93
CA ILE A 466 7.19 -16.80 4.49
C ILE A 466 7.87 -17.34 5.75
N ALA A 467 7.43 -18.49 6.25
CA ALA A 467 8.02 -19.12 7.42
C ALA A 467 8.43 -20.56 7.10
N LYS A 468 9.37 -21.09 7.90
CA LYS A 468 9.92 -22.44 7.77
C LYS A 468 9.33 -23.37 8.82
N SER A 469 8.82 -24.52 8.38
CA SER A 469 8.42 -25.66 9.19
C SER A 469 9.40 -26.83 9.05
N ALA A 470 9.66 -27.27 7.82
CA ALA A 470 10.61 -28.33 7.47
C ALA A 470 11.63 -27.80 6.45
N ILE A 471 11.14 -27.23 5.35
CA ILE A 471 11.94 -26.58 4.31
C ILE A 471 11.76 -25.07 4.38
N ALA A 472 12.71 -24.31 3.82
CA ALA A 472 12.58 -22.86 3.76
C ALA A 472 11.25 -22.46 3.08
N TYR A 473 10.51 -21.55 3.72
CA TYR A 473 9.32 -20.92 3.14
C TYR A 473 8.23 -21.91 2.69
N ASP A 474 7.87 -22.87 3.56
CA ASP A 474 6.77 -23.82 3.35
C ASP A 474 5.45 -23.43 4.03
N ILE A 475 5.45 -22.44 4.94
CA ILE A 475 4.27 -21.99 5.69
C ILE A 475 3.71 -20.67 5.17
N HIS A 476 2.41 -20.65 4.86
CA HIS A 476 1.63 -19.50 4.41
C HIS A 476 1.42 -18.47 5.54
N SER A 477 1.65 -17.19 5.22
CA SER A 477 1.24 -16.05 6.07
C SER A 477 -0.28 -15.98 6.16
N HIS A 478 -0.79 -15.69 7.36
CA HIS A 478 -2.24 -15.45 7.59
C HIS A 478 -2.53 -13.97 7.88
N THR A 479 -1.64 -13.06 7.49
CA THR A 479 -1.90 -11.61 7.55
C THR A 479 -2.76 -11.10 6.38
N PHE A 480 -2.94 -11.95 5.36
CA PHE A 480 -3.61 -11.66 4.08
C PHE A 480 -3.01 -10.49 3.28
N GLU A 481 -1.82 -10.06 3.66
CA GLU A 481 -1.09 -8.98 3.00
C GLU A 481 -0.38 -9.50 1.75
N ALA A 482 -0.56 -8.81 0.63
CA ALA A 482 0.34 -8.95 -0.51
C ALA A 482 1.67 -8.26 -0.18
N ILE A 483 2.63 -9.02 0.36
CA ILE A 483 3.89 -8.52 0.88
C ILE A 483 4.72 -7.93 -0.26
N SER A 484 4.92 -6.61 -0.22
CA SER A 484 5.66 -5.85 -1.22
C SER A 484 7.15 -6.23 -1.28
N PRO A 485 7.78 -6.24 -2.47
CA PRO A 485 9.23 -6.32 -2.60
C PRO A 485 10.02 -5.26 -1.80
N ALA A 486 9.43 -4.09 -1.52
CA ALA A 486 10.05 -3.07 -0.66
C ALA A 486 10.34 -3.59 0.75
N LYS A 487 9.51 -4.53 1.25
CA LYS A 487 9.75 -5.17 2.54
C LYS A 487 10.96 -6.09 2.51
N THR A 488 11.26 -6.74 1.38
CA THR A 488 12.53 -7.46 1.21
C THR A 488 13.71 -6.50 1.31
N LEU A 489 13.67 -5.36 0.60
CA LEU A 489 14.74 -4.36 0.64
C LEU A 489 14.97 -3.81 2.06
N LYS A 490 13.90 -3.58 2.82
CA LYS A 490 13.96 -2.96 4.15
C LYS A 490 14.21 -3.92 5.31
N TYR A 491 13.64 -5.13 5.27
CA TYR A 491 13.57 -6.03 6.42
C TYR A 491 14.19 -7.41 6.18
N ASP A 492 14.83 -7.62 5.03
CA ASP A 492 15.42 -8.91 4.63
C ASP A 492 14.40 -10.05 4.73
N MET A 493 13.19 -9.84 4.22
CA MET A 493 12.08 -10.79 4.32
C MET A 493 11.55 -11.23 2.95
N PRO A 494 10.92 -12.42 2.84
CA PRO A 494 10.25 -12.84 1.61
C PRO A 494 9.16 -11.85 1.19
N ASN A 495 9.03 -11.65 -0.12
CA ASN A 495 7.91 -10.94 -0.73
C ASN A 495 7.04 -11.88 -1.57
N SER A 496 5.78 -11.49 -1.77
CA SER A 496 4.78 -12.34 -2.43
C SER A 496 5.13 -12.71 -3.87
N CYS A 497 5.83 -11.82 -4.59
CA CYS A 497 6.16 -12.04 -5.99
C CYS A 497 7.28 -13.07 -6.12
N ALA A 498 8.39 -12.85 -5.42
CA ALA A 498 9.58 -13.68 -5.48
C ALA A 498 9.31 -15.09 -4.94
N VAL A 499 8.75 -15.21 -3.72
CA VAL A 499 8.63 -16.51 -3.05
C VAL A 499 7.62 -17.44 -3.73
N SER A 500 6.60 -16.88 -4.37
CA SER A 500 5.52 -17.65 -5.00
C SER A 500 5.82 -18.03 -6.44
N CYS A 501 6.49 -17.16 -7.21
CA CYS A 501 6.57 -17.30 -8.67
C CYS A 501 7.94 -16.94 -9.29
N HIS A 502 8.68 -15.97 -8.75
CA HIS A 502 9.87 -15.39 -9.41
C HIS A 502 11.22 -15.86 -8.83
N ASN A 503 11.28 -17.07 -8.27
CA ASN A 503 12.48 -17.64 -7.62
C ASN A 503 13.03 -18.93 -8.25
N LYS A 504 12.49 -19.39 -9.39
CA LYS A 504 12.85 -20.72 -9.95
C LYS A 504 13.55 -20.69 -11.31
N ASN A 505 13.65 -19.54 -11.96
CA ASN A 505 14.32 -19.44 -13.26
C ASN A 505 15.73 -18.90 -13.06
N ASN A 506 16.72 -19.61 -13.65
CA ASN A 506 18.15 -19.25 -13.62
C ASN A 506 18.38 -17.78 -14.01
N TYR A 507 17.50 -17.19 -14.82
CA TYR A 507 17.45 -15.76 -15.09
C TYR A 507 16.01 -15.27 -14.92
N THR A 508 15.76 -14.51 -13.85
CA THR A 508 14.46 -13.88 -13.60
C THR A 508 14.61 -12.36 -13.68
N PHE A 509 13.96 -11.73 -14.66
CA PHE A 509 14.05 -10.28 -14.91
C PHE A 509 15.49 -9.74 -15.09
N GLY A 510 16.41 -10.55 -15.60
CA GLY A 510 17.81 -10.15 -15.77
C GLY A 510 18.68 -10.30 -14.53
N VAL A 511 18.12 -10.83 -13.43
CA VAL A 511 18.88 -11.24 -12.25
C VAL A 511 19.22 -12.72 -12.36
N ASP A 512 20.51 -13.04 -12.26
CA ASP A 512 20.99 -14.41 -12.19
C ASP A 512 20.68 -15.00 -10.81
N MET A 513 19.73 -15.93 -10.78
CA MET A 513 19.30 -16.61 -9.56
C MET A 513 19.92 -18.01 -9.43
N SER A 514 20.85 -18.39 -10.32
CA SER A 514 21.40 -19.76 -10.36
C SER A 514 22.24 -20.13 -9.13
N ALA A 515 22.82 -19.14 -8.45
CA ALA A 515 23.60 -19.32 -7.23
C ALA A 515 22.79 -19.14 -5.94
N ASP A 516 21.55 -18.64 -6.04
CA ASP A 516 20.71 -18.33 -4.90
C ASP A 516 19.84 -19.55 -4.53
N VAL A 517 19.92 -19.98 -3.28
CA VAL A 517 19.16 -21.12 -2.76
C VAL A 517 17.87 -20.69 -2.06
N PHE A 518 17.60 -19.38 -1.97
CA PHE A 518 16.46 -18.76 -1.28
C PHE A 518 16.24 -19.40 0.09
N THR A 519 17.30 -19.46 0.89
CA THR A 519 17.23 -19.91 2.29
C THR A 519 17.40 -18.74 3.26
N SER A 520 17.93 -17.63 2.79
CA SER A 520 17.96 -16.31 3.43
C SER A 520 17.29 -15.28 2.50
N TRP A 521 17.01 -14.06 2.97
CA TRP A 521 16.45 -12.95 2.14
C TRP A 521 17.32 -11.69 2.28
N ASN A 522 18.59 -11.88 2.60
CA ASN A 522 19.57 -10.82 2.81
C ASN A 522 20.71 -10.86 1.78
N GLU A 523 20.67 -11.81 0.83
CA GLU A 523 21.68 -11.92 -0.21
C GLU A 523 21.51 -10.80 -1.24
N GLN A 524 22.60 -10.40 -1.89
CA GLN A 524 22.54 -9.32 -2.88
C GLN A 524 21.63 -9.68 -4.06
N THR A 525 21.56 -10.97 -4.40
CA THR A 525 20.65 -11.55 -5.41
C THR A 525 19.18 -11.33 -5.02
N ASP A 526 18.79 -11.59 -3.77
CA ASP A 526 17.45 -11.27 -3.23
C ASP A 526 17.13 -9.78 -3.34
N LYS A 527 18.09 -8.92 -2.98
CA LYS A 527 17.92 -7.46 -3.02
C LYS A 527 17.76 -6.96 -4.44
N ASN A 528 18.56 -7.46 -5.36
CA ASN A 528 18.46 -7.13 -6.78
C ASN A 528 17.09 -7.57 -7.31
N LEU A 529 16.70 -8.83 -7.09
CA LEU A 529 15.40 -9.35 -7.52
C LEU A 529 14.24 -8.53 -6.91
N ALA A 530 14.31 -8.18 -5.62
CA ALA A 530 13.30 -7.36 -4.97
C ALA A 530 13.24 -5.94 -5.53
N ALA A 531 14.36 -5.28 -5.82
CA ALA A 531 14.38 -3.97 -6.47
C ALA A 531 13.76 -4.04 -7.88
N HIS A 532 14.06 -5.07 -8.65
CA HIS A 532 13.45 -5.29 -9.96
C HIS A 532 11.95 -5.58 -9.89
N LEU A 533 11.51 -6.38 -8.92
CA LEU A 533 10.09 -6.67 -8.70
C LEU A 533 9.35 -5.44 -8.15
N LEU A 534 10.02 -4.60 -7.37
CA LEU A 534 9.43 -3.38 -6.81
C LEU A 534 8.99 -2.43 -7.91
N PHE A 535 9.82 -2.28 -8.95
CA PHE A 535 9.47 -1.54 -10.15
C PHE A 535 8.13 -2.02 -10.74
N TRP A 536 7.90 -3.33 -10.87
CA TRP A 536 6.62 -3.84 -11.42
C TRP A 536 5.47 -3.77 -10.42
N TYR A 537 5.74 -3.99 -9.14
CA TYR A 537 4.77 -3.90 -8.05
C TYR A 537 4.21 -2.48 -7.94
N GLU A 538 5.07 -1.47 -7.90
CA GLU A 538 4.69 -0.05 -7.77
C GLU A 538 4.18 0.55 -9.09
N ASN A 539 4.66 0.07 -10.25
CA ASN A 539 4.24 0.64 -11.55
C ASN A 539 3.06 -0.08 -12.21
N GLN A 540 2.59 -1.23 -11.71
CA GLN A 540 1.45 -1.96 -12.31
C GLN A 540 0.37 -2.40 -11.31
N TRP A 541 0.68 -2.67 -10.04
CA TRP A 541 -0.32 -3.15 -9.06
C TRP A 541 -0.84 -2.05 -8.13
N PHE A 542 -0.03 -1.02 -7.88
CA PHE A 542 -0.37 0.07 -6.98
C PHE A 542 -0.22 1.41 -7.69
N HIS A 543 -1.21 1.76 -8.50
CA HIS A 543 -1.55 3.17 -8.65
C HIS A 543 -2.23 3.66 -7.39
N GLU A 544 -1.41 3.83 -6.35
CA GLU A 544 -1.43 4.97 -5.46
C GLU A 544 0.04 5.35 -5.12
N THR A 545 0.66 6.18 -5.97
CA THR A 545 1.71 7.20 -5.69
C THR A 545 3.22 6.83 -5.73
N ASN A 546 3.88 7.35 -6.76
CA ASN A 546 5.30 7.80 -6.87
C ASN A 546 6.49 6.80 -6.79
N PRO A 547 7.20 6.54 -7.91
CA PRO A 547 8.38 5.66 -7.95
C PRO A 547 9.68 6.28 -7.38
N ASP A 548 9.76 7.61 -7.21
CA ASP A 548 10.96 8.27 -6.67
C ASP A 548 10.91 8.41 -5.13
N GLY A 549 9.79 8.05 -4.49
CA GLY A 549 9.58 8.19 -3.04
C GLY A 549 9.46 9.65 -2.54
N ASN A 550 9.52 10.65 -3.43
CA ASN A 550 9.46 12.07 -3.12
C ASN A 550 8.03 12.52 -2.72
N VAL A 551 7.80 12.86 -1.45
CA VAL A 551 6.47 13.26 -0.97
C VAL A 551 6.51 14.67 -0.40
N VAL A 552 5.65 15.54 -0.94
CA VAL A 552 5.38 16.88 -0.41
C VAL A 552 4.05 16.83 0.33
N ASN A 553 4.09 16.99 1.66
CA ASN A 553 2.87 17.03 2.46
C ASN A 553 2.43 18.49 2.66
N ALA A 554 1.29 18.85 2.08
CA ALA A 554 0.71 20.16 2.27
C ALA A 554 -0.10 20.22 3.57
N LYS A 555 0.03 21.32 4.29
CA LYS A 555 -0.70 21.57 5.53
C LYS A 555 -1.89 22.52 5.30
N LEU A 556 -3.05 22.20 5.88
CA LEU A 556 -4.19 23.11 5.90
C LEU A 556 -3.91 24.31 6.83
N VAL A 557 -4.02 25.53 6.32
CA VAL A 557 -3.85 26.79 7.07
C VAL A 557 -5.09 27.67 6.96
N ARG A 558 -5.42 28.37 8.05
CA ARG A 558 -6.53 29.34 8.09
C ARG A 558 -6.13 30.71 7.54
N THR A 559 -4.88 31.09 7.78
CA THR A 559 -4.28 32.32 7.25
C THR A 559 -3.26 31.91 6.20
N PRO A 560 -3.47 32.28 4.92
CA PRO A 560 -2.51 31.97 3.87
C PRO A 560 -1.20 32.76 4.05
N PRO A 561 -0.09 32.28 3.44
CA PRO A 561 1.12 33.09 3.31
C PRO A 561 0.85 34.33 2.43
N THR A 562 1.71 35.33 2.60
CA THR A 562 1.78 36.51 1.75
C THR A 562 2.52 36.13 0.48
N LEU A 563 1.93 36.35 -0.69
CA LEU A 563 2.58 36.01 -1.95
C LEU A 563 3.70 36.99 -2.28
N ASP A 564 4.91 36.74 -1.76
CA ASP A 564 6.08 37.61 -1.91
C ASP A 564 7.40 36.85 -2.17
N GLY A 565 7.34 35.51 -2.22
CA GLY A 565 8.53 34.69 -2.45
C GLY A 565 9.44 34.62 -1.22
N ASP A 566 8.87 34.79 -0.02
CA ASP A 566 9.55 34.64 1.27
C ASP A 566 9.09 33.36 1.98
N ASP A 567 10.05 32.64 2.56
CA ASP A 567 9.80 31.39 3.27
C ASP A 567 9.58 31.58 4.78
N THR A 568 9.60 32.83 5.28
CA THR A 568 9.51 33.21 6.70
C THR A 568 8.09 33.48 7.22
N ASP A 569 7.08 33.50 6.35
CA ASP A 569 5.69 33.70 6.78
C ASP A 569 5.25 32.69 7.85
N ALA A 570 4.46 33.17 8.82
CA ALA A 570 3.91 32.33 9.88
C ALA A 570 3.05 31.17 9.35
N ALA A 571 2.46 31.30 8.16
CA ALA A 571 1.69 30.25 7.51
C ALA A 571 2.53 29.01 7.16
N TRP A 572 3.83 29.19 6.92
CA TRP A 572 4.77 28.09 6.66
C TRP A 572 5.21 27.33 7.92
N ALA A 573 4.93 27.85 9.11
CA ALA A 573 5.40 27.27 10.35
C ALA A 573 4.87 25.83 10.54
N GLY A 574 5.80 24.90 10.80
CA GLY A 574 5.50 23.49 11.00
C GLY A 574 5.24 22.69 9.70
N THR A 575 5.63 23.24 8.54
CA THR A 575 5.76 22.49 7.29
C THR A 575 7.25 22.38 6.95
N ASP A 576 7.75 21.15 6.87
CA ASP A 576 9.14 20.90 6.49
C ASP A 576 9.31 20.92 4.96
N TYR A 577 10.50 21.32 4.50
CA TYR A 577 10.87 21.15 3.10
C TYR A 577 11.04 19.67 2.76
N ALA A 578 10.43 19.26 1.66
CA ALA A 578 10.78 18.04 0.96
C ALA A 578 11.83 18.38 -0.11
N THR A 579 13.04 17.87 0.06
CA THR A 579 14.10 18.02 -0.93
C THR A 579 13.87 17.05 -2.08
N ILE A 580 13.57 17.58 -3.26
CA ILE A 580 13.36 16.79 -4.47
C ILE A 580 14.67 16.77 -5.27
N PRO A 581 15.35 15.61 -5.37
CA PRO A 581 16.58 15.51 -6.15
C PRO A 581 16.25 15.60 -7.64
N LEU A 582 17.00 16.42 -8.36
CA LEU A 582 16.92 16.54 -9.81
C LEU A 582 18.18 15.94 -10.46
N ALA A 583 18.08 15.45 -11.69
CA ALA A 583 19.25 14.98 -12.45
C ALA A 583 20.40 16.02 -12.50
N ASN A 584 21.65 15.57 -12.62
CA ASN A 584 22.88 16.39 -12.65
C ASN A 584 23.21 17.18 -11.36
N GLU A 585 23.07 16.53 -10.19
CA GLU A 585 23.47 17.05 -8.86
C GLU A 585 22.79 18.38 -8.45
N LYS A 586 21.54 18.61 -8.91
CA LYS A 586 20.68 19.72 -8.46
C LYS A 586 19.55 19.20 -7.58
N SER A 587 18.98 20.06 -6.74
CA SER A 587 17.76 19.74 -5.98
C SER A 587 16.86 20.98 -5.88
N VAL A 588 15.56 20.74 -5.69
CA VAL A 588 14.59 21.78 -5.34
C VAL A 588 13.96 21.41 -4.02
N ASP A 589 14.05 22.31 -3.06
CA ASP A 589 13.33 22.18 -1.80
C ASP A 589 11.90 22.68 -2.00
N VAL A 590 10.92 21.84 -1.69
CA VAL A 590 9.49 22.15 -1.87
C VAL A 590 8.74 22.03 -0.56
N LYS A 591 7.94 23.04 -0.24
CA LYS A 591 6.94 22.99 0.83
C LYS A 591 5.60 23.48 0.32
N ALA A 592 4.52 23.01 0.92
CA ALA A 592 3.17 23.36 0.50
C ALA A 592 2.24 23.61 1.69
N VAL A 593 1.31 24.54 1.52
CA VAL A 593 0.16 24.74 2.40
C VAL A 593 -1.07 24.98 1.55
N PHE A 594 -2.25 24.72 2.09
CA PHE A 594 -3.50 25.01 1.40
C PHE A 594 -4.51 25.60 2.35
N THR A 595 -5.44 26.38 1.82
CA THR A 595 -6.63 26.87 2.52
C THR A 595 -7.84 26.08 2.03
N SER A 596 -9.05 26.47 2.40
CA SER A 596 -10.26 25.87 1.84
C SER A 596 -10.44 26.08 0.33
N THR A 597 -9.78 27.09 -0.26
CA THR A 597 -9.98 27.46 -1.67
C THR A 597 -8.71 27.51 -2.48
N ASP A 598 -7.55 27.72 -1.85
CA ASP A 598 -6.29 28.02 -2.54
C ASP A 598 -5.17 27.08 -2.09
N LEU A 599 -4.35 26.62 -3.03
CA LEU A 599 -3.07 25.94 -2.83
C LEU A 599 -1.93 26.98 -2.91
N TYR A 600 -1.00 26.86 -1.98
CA TYR A 600 0.25 27.61 -1.94
C TYR A 600 1.42 26.63 -1.96
N MET A 601 2.35 26.83 -2.88
CA MET A 601 3.56 26.02 -2.98
C MET A 601 4.77 26.91 -3.07
N LEU A 602 5.80 26.60 -2.31
CA LEU A 602 7.05 27.34 -2.27
C LEU A 602 8.18 26.42 -2.69
N PHE A 603 8.98 26.88 -3.65
CA PHE A 603 10.10 26.18 -4.25
C PHE A 603 11.37 26.99 -4.04
N LYS A 604 12.44 26.33 -3.62
CA LYS A 604 13.73 26.96 -3.39
C LYS A 604 14.84 26.15 -4.06
N TRP A 605 15.69 26.82 -4.82
CA TRP A 605 16.86 26.19 -5.45
C TRP A 605 18.03 27.15 -5.59
N ALA A 606 19.23 26.58 -5.64
CA ALA A 606 20.45 27.33 -5.89
C ALA A 606 20.57 27.67 -7.38
N ASP A 607 20.81 28.94 -7.68
CA ASP A 607 21.11 29.45 -9.00
C ASP A 607 22.10 30.61 -8.93
N PRO A 608 23.38 30.42 -9.33
CA PRO A 608 24.42 31.42 -9.20
C PRO A 608 24.13 32.76 -9.88
N THR A 609 23.23 32.79 -10.87
CA THR A 609 22.82 34.02 -11.54
C THR A 609 21.29 34.09 -11.64
N ALA A 610 20.76 35.32 -11.74
CA ALA A 610 19.38 35.56 -12.12
C ALA A 610 19.34 36.10 -13.55
N SER A 611 18.68 35.35 -14.42
CA SER A 611 18.80 35.52 -15.86
C SER A 611 17.45 35.86 -16.51
N PHE A 612 17.43 36.96 -17.28
CA PHE A 612 16.22 37.55 -17.85
C PHE A 612 16.29 37.73 -19.38
N THR A 613 17.43 37.42 -19.99
CA THR A 613 17.65 37.62 -21.43
C THR A 613 17.06 36.49 -22.26
N ARG A 614 16.51 36.83 -23.43
CA ARG A 614 15.88 35.85 -24.32
C ARG A 614 16.28 36.03 -25.77
N SER A 615 16.15 34.98 -26.57
CA SER A 615 16.27 35.05 -28.02
C SER A 615 15.24 36.04 -28.57
N GLY A 616 15.77 37.10 -29.18
CA GLY A 616 15.02 38.24 -29.68
C GLY A 616 14.98 39.48 -28.76
N SER A 617 15.68 39.49 -27.62
CA SER A 617 15.94 40.73 -26.86
C SER A 617 16.92 41.59 -27.66
N TRP A 618 16.81 42.91 -27.56
CA TRP A 618 17.48 43.80 -28.52
C TRP A 618 18.61 44.61 -27.89
N SER A 619 19.74 44.64 -28.59
CA SER A 619 20.84 45.57 -28.37
C SER A 619 21.09 46.40 -29.63
N TYR A 620 21.65 47.60 -29.48
CA TYR A 620 21.93 48.50 -30.60
C TYR A 620 23.44 48.70 -30.75
N ASP A 621 23.96 48.48 -31.97
CA ASP A 621 25.41 48.57 -32.23
C ASP A 621 25.88 49.97 -32.66
N GLY A 622 24.97 50.95 -32.65
CA GLY A 622 25.21 52.30 -33.18
C GLY A 622 24.64 52.52 -34.59
N SER A 623 24.31 51.45 -35.31
CA SER A 623 23.79 51.51 -36.68
C SER A 623 22.57 50.60 -36.92
N ALA A 624 22.48 49.48 -36.23
CA ALA A 624 21.43 48.50 -36.38
C ALA A 624 21.12 47.79 -35.05
N TRP A 625 19.87 47.36 -34.91
CA TRP A 625 19.46 46.46 -33.83
C TRP A 625 20.00 45.05 -34.05
N LYS A 626 20.48 44.44 -32.98
CA LYS A 626 20.92 43.06 -32.88
C LYS A 626 20.04 42.33 -31.89
N THR A 627 19.76 41.07 -32.17
CA THR A 627 19.07 40.20 -31.23
C THR A 627 20.07 39.35 -30.48
N SER A 628 19.91 39.21 -29.17
CA SER A 628 20.62 38.18 -28.41
C SER A 628 20.28 36.79 -28.96
N SER A 629 21.29 35.94 -29.13
CA SER A 629 21.14 34.53 -29.50
C SER A 629 21.04 33.65 -28.25
N GLY A 630 20.14 32.66 -28.23
CA GLY A 630 19.92 31.75 -27.10
C GLY A 630 18.83 32.20 -26.09
N GLN A 631 18.46 31.33 -25.14
CA GLN A 631 17.39 31.60 -24.15
C GLN A 631 17.97 31.71 -22.73
N GLY A 632 18.58 32.83 -22.36
CA GLY A 632 19.15 33.03 -21.03
C GLY A 632 18.15 33.01 -19.87
N GLU A 633 16.85 33.08 -20.11
CA GLU A 633 15.82 33.18 -19.06
C GLU A 633 15.73 31.96 -18.11
N ASP A 634 15.74 32.24 -16.79
CA ASP A 634 15.49 31.24 -15.75
C ASP A 634 14.01 30.85 -15.65
N ARG A 635 13.76 29.53 -15.56
CA ARG A 635 12.42 28.95 -15.57
C ARG A 635 12.32 27.73 -14.66
N ILE A 636 11.16 27.56 -14.06
CA ILE A 636 10.71 26.32 -13.42
C ILE A 636 9.36 25.93 -14.01
N ALA A 637 9.20 24.66 -14.34
CA ALA A 637 7.94 24.10 -14.82
C ALA A 637 7.43 23.02 -13.86
N ILE A 638 6.14 23.10 -13.54
CA ILE A 638 5.42 22.14 -12.71
C ILE A 638 4.32 21.54 -13.58
N MET A 639 4.22 20.23 -13.62
CA MET A 639 3.25 19.54 -14.46
C MET A 639 2.35 18.66 -13.59
N TRP A 640 1.04 18.76 -13.79
CA TRP A 640 0.04 18.02 -13.03
C TRP A 640 -0.66 17.00 -13.91
N ASN A 641 -0.80 15.78 -13.39
CA ASN A 641 -1.55 14.75 -14.08
C ASN A 641 -3.06 15.01 -13.96
N MET A 642 -3.76 15.19 -15.08
CA MET A 642 -5.23 15.34 -15.07
C MET A 642 -5.96 14.05 -15.47
N SER A 643 -5.46 13.34 -16.49
CA SER A 643 -6.11 12.13 -17.00
C SER A 643 -5.15 11.12 -17.64
N VAL A 644 -3.84 11.28 -17.40
CA VAL A 644 -2.83 10.32 -17.83
C VAL A 644 -2.83 9.15 -16.84
N PRO A 645 -2.94 7.88 -17.29
CA PRO A 645 -2.77 6.74 -16.41
C PRO A 645 -1.43 6.83 -15.68
N GLU A 646 -1.41 6.62 -14.37
CA GLU A 646 -0.25 6.91 -13.52
C GLU A 646 1.02 6.14 -13.95
N ALA A 647 0.92 4.95 -14.54
CA ALA A 647 2.05 4.19 -15.08
C ALA A 647 2.65 4.87 -16.31
N ALA A 648 1.80 5.49 -17.13
CA ALA A 648 2.23 6.28 -18.27
C ALA A 648 2.81 7.63 -17.82
N TRP A 649 2.26 8.22 -16.75
CA TRP A 649 2.78 9.43 -16.13
C TRP A 649 4.15 9.21 -15.51
N ASN A 650 4.35 8.12 -14.77
CA ASN A 650 5.60 7.80 -14.07
C ASN A 650 6.68 7.26 -15.03
N GLY A 651 6.32 6.41 -16.00
CA GLY A 651 7.26 5.79 -16.94
C GLY A 651 7.63 6.65 -18.16
N ARG A 652 6.75 7.57 -18.58
CA ARG A 652 7.07 8.57 -19.62
C ARG A 652 7.40 9.94 -19.02
N GLY A 653 7.14 10.10 -17.71
CA GLY A 653 7.48 11.25 -16.89
C GLY A 653 6.96 12.58 -17.41
N CYS A 654 7.32 13.63 -16.69
CA CYS A 654 7.63 14.95 -17.29
C CYS A 654 8.65 14.83 -18.46
N MET A 655 9.26 13.64 -18.69
CA MET A 655 10.32 13.37 -19.67
C MET A 655 9.89 13.45 -21.12
N ASN A 656 8.63 13.19 -21.49
CA ASN A 656 8.25 13.25 -22.90
C ASN A 656 8.11 14.67 -23.43
N LYS A 657 8.20 15.71 -22.58
CA LYS A 657 7.71 17.05 -22.91
C LYS A 657 8.72 18.18 -22.73
N CYS A 658 9.59 18.13 -21.74
CA CYS A 658 10.67 19.11 -21.61
C CYS A 658 11.94 18.66 -22.37
N HIS A 659 11.80 18.30 -23.65
CA HIS A 659 12.83 17.90 -24.63
C HIS A 659 13.23 16.42 -24.66
N ARG A 660 13.21 15.85 -25.88
CA ARG A 660 13.46 14.44 -26.17
C ARG A 660 14.95 14.11 -26.08
N ASN A 661 15.27 13.00 -25.42
CA ASN A 661 16.56 12.33 -25.58
C ASN A 661 16.61 11.74 -27.00
N VAL A 662 17.73 11.91 -27.68
CA VAL A 662 17.89 11.94 -29.14
C VAL A 662 17.66 10.61 -29.88
N ASP A 663 17.21 9.53 -29.22
CA ASP A 663 17.37 8.17 -29.75
C ASP A 663 16.12 7.27 -29.81
N ASN A 664 14.89 7.79 -29.71
CA ASN A 664 13.72 6.93 -29.95
C ASN A 664 12.73 7.54 -30.94
N LYS A 665 12.55 6.90 -32.09
CA LYS A 665 11.78 7.35 -33.25
C LYS A 665 10.28 7.37 -32.95
N ASP A 666 9.62 8.48 -33.22
CA ASP A 666 8.15 8.48 -33.38
C ASP A 666 7.85 7.72 -34.68
N PRO A 667 7.00 6.69 -34.69
CA PRO A 667 6.61 5.99 -35.92
C PRO A 667 5.88 6.90 -36.94
N ASN A 668 5.46 8.11 -36.56
CA ASN A 668 4.71 9.04 -37.40
C ASN A 668 5.41 10.36 -37.79
N GLN A 669 6.73 10.51 -37.60
CA GLN A 669 7.44 11.68 -38.14
C GLN A 669 8.59 11.33 -39.09
N ASP A 670 8.42 11.79 -40.32
CA ASP A 670 9.47 11.87 -41.33
C ASP A 670 10.48 12.96 -40.97
N LYS A 671 11.73 12.70 -41.32
CA LYS A 671 12.91 13.41 -40.84
C LYS A 671 12.92 14.85 -41.32
N THR A 672 13.07 15.82 -40.42
CA THR A 672 13.91 17.03 -40.50
C THR A 672 13.32 18.21 -39.69
N THR A 673 14.12 18.74 -38.76
CA THR A 673 14.01 20.06 -38.06
C THR A 673 13.10 20.22 -36.82
N SER A 674 13.76 20.19 -35.66
CA SER A 674 13.62 20.99 -34.42
C SER A 674 12.43 20.83 -33.44
N GLU A 675 12.70 20.02 -32.40
CA GLU A 675 12.80 20.39 -30.96
C GLU A 675 11.61 20.63 -30.02
N ASP A 676 10.35 20.64 -30.46
CA ASP A 676 9.23 20.92 -29.53
C ASP A 676 8.04 19.94 -29.57
N ASP A 677 8.14 18.76 -30.19
CA ASP A 677 6.98 17.87 -30.42
C ASP A 677 6.62 16.93 -29.25
N ALA A 678 5.74 17.37 -28.36
CA ALA A 678 5.31 16.56 -27.22
C ALA A 678 3.79 16.35 -27.17
N TYR A 679 3.27 15.14 -27.41
CA TYR A 679 1.81 14.89 -27.42
C TYR A 679 1.40 13.86 -26.38
N LEU A 680 0.25 14.06 -25.74
CA LEU A 680 -0.37 13.03 -24.90
C LEU A 680 -1.22 12.10 -25.76
N PRO A 681 -1.46 10.84 -25.36
CA PRO A 681 -2.43 9.99 -26.03
C PRO A 681 -3.82 10.65 -26.12
N ARG A 682 -4.61 10.28 -27.12
CA ARG A 682 -5.97 10.82 -27.31
C ARG A 682 -6.82 10.63 -26.04
N GLY A 683 -7.45 11.72 -25.59
CA GLY A 683 -8.28 11.74 -24.38
C GLY A 683 -7.52 11.97 -23.07
N GLN A 684 -6.18 12.08 -23.12
CA GLN A 684 -5.35 12.37 -21.96
C GLN A 684 -4.93 13.84 -21.95
N LYS A 685 -4.88 14.43 -20.75
CA LYS A 685 -4.49 15.81 -20.51
C LYS A 685 -3.57 15.92 -19.29
N ALA A 686 -2.77 16.95 -19.29
CA ALA A 686 -1.96 17.38 -18.16
C ALA A 686 -1.94 18.89 -18.11
N ASP A 687 -1.88 19.43 -16.92
CA ASP A 687 -1.81 20.86 -16.66
C ASP A 687 -0.33 21.24 -16.42
N MET A 688 0.12 22.40 -16.91
CA MET A 688 1.51 22.83 -16.88
C MET A 688 1.64 24.28 -16.44
N TRP A 689 2.17 24.47 -15.24
CA TRP A 689 2.47 25.77 -14.66
C TRP A 689 3.92 26.12 -14.94
N HIS A 690 4.16 27.18 -15.69
CA HIS A 690 5.50 27.52 -16.17
C HIS A 690 5.92 28.93 -15.74
N MET A 691 6.83 29.01 -14.77
CA MET A 691 7.48 30.25 -14.37
C MET A 691 8.39 30.73 -15.48
N LYS A 692 8.32 32.03 -15.77
CA LYS A 692 9.17 32.69 -16.76
C LYS A 692 9.64 34.05 -16.22
N ALA A 693 10.91 34.09 -15.80
CA ALA A 693 11.49 35.24 -15.11
C ALA A 693 11.36 36.56 -15.89
N ALA A 694 11.33 36.53 -17.22
CA ALA A 694 11.28 37.73 -18.07
C ALA A 694 9.93 37.95 -18.78
N ARG A 695 8.93 37.07 -18.59
CA ARG A 695 7.70 37.08 -19.40
C ARG A 695 6.39 37.08 -18.63
N SER A 696 6.35 36.45 -17.47
CA SER A 696 5.09 36.30 -16.74
C SER A 696 5.25 36.75 -15.29
N LEU A 697 6.40 36.44 -14.70
CA LEU A 697 6.69 36.71 -13.31
C LEU A 697 6.71 38.21 -12.94
N PRO A 698 7.29 39.14 -13.73
CA PRO A 698 7.33 40.55 -13.33
C PRO A 698 6.13 41.38 -13.82
N ALA A 699 5.09 40.74 -14.38
CA ALA A 699 4.01 41.45 -15.07
C ALA A 699 3.18 42.40 -14.19
N THR A 700 3.27 42.30 -12.86
CA THR A 700 2.61 43.23 -11.92
C THR A 700 3.61 44.14 -11.22
N ASN A 701 4.73 43.61 -10.76
CA ASN A 701 5.76 44.37 -10.08
C ASN A 701 7.13 43.70 -10.22
N ALA A 702 8.18 44.52 -10.31
CA ALA A 702 9.57 44.09 -10.32
C ALA A 702 10.44 45.14 -9.63
N SER A 703 11.44 44.69 -8.87
CA SER A 703 12.39 45.58 -8.20
C SER A 703 13.75 44.91 -8.03
N ALA A 704 14.80 45.74 -8.02
CA ALA A 704 16.16 45.34 -7.75
C ALA A 704 16.73 46.10 -6.55
N THR A 705 17.61 45.46 -5.78
CA THR A 705 18.37 46.11 -4.70
C THR A 705 19.82 45.65 -4.73
N ASN A 706 20.75 46.60 -4.81
CA ASN A 706 22.21 46.38 -4.79
C ASN A 706 22.69 45.33 -5.80
N VAL A 707 22.12 45.34 -7.01
CA VAL A 707 22.41 44.32 -8.02
C VAL A 707 23.74 44.55 -8.73
N THR A 708 24.46 43.47 -8.99
CA THR A 708 25.63 43.46 -9.87
C THR A 708 25.28 42.69 -11.14
N VAL A 709 25.47 43.31 -12.30
CA VAL A 709 25.08 42.75 -13.60
C VAL A 709 26.32 42.48 -14.44
N ASP A 710 26.44 41.27 -14.97
CA ASP A 710 27.48 40.93 -15.94
C ASP A 710 27.20 41.66 -17.27
N PRO A 711 28.10 42.53 -17.75
CA PRO A 711 27.90 43.32 -18.96
C PRO A 711 27.84 42.51 -20.26
N ALA A 712 28.35 41.27 -20.26
CA ALA A 712 28.37 40.41 -21.45
C ALA A 712 27.12 39.54 -21.57
N THR A 713 26.61 39.02 -20.45
CA THR A 713 25.44 38.12 -20.44
C THR A 713 24.15 38.83 -20.03
N HIS A 714 24.27 40.00 -19.39
CA HIS A 714 23.18 40.76 -18.76
C HIS A 714 22.49 39.99 -17.63
N GLU A 715 23.22 39.06 -17.00
CA GLU A 715 22.75 38.28 -15.86
C GLU A 715 23.10 38.98 -14.55
N VAL A 716 22.21 38.88 -13.57
CA VAL A 716 22.46 39.39 -12.21
C VAL A 716 23.29 38.35 -11.46
N THR A 717 24.45 38.75 -10.95
CA THR A 717 25.44 37.87 -10.29
C THR A 717 25.52 38.08 -8.78
N ALA A 718 24.96 39.18 -8.26
CA ALA A 718 24.82 39.45 -6.82
C ALA A 718 23.68 40.45 -6.57
N GLY A 719 23.16 40.49 -5.35
CA GLY A 719 22.08 41.39 -4.92
C GLY A 719 20.74 40.69 -4.76
N THR A 720 19.66 41.47 -4.81
CA THR A 720 18.28 40.95 -4.67
C THR A 720 17.38 41.42 -5.80
N ILE A 721 16.65 40.48 -6.41
CA ILE A 721 15.54 40.75 -7.32
C ILE A 721 14.25 40.27 -6.65
N SER A 722 13.18 41.04 -6.74
CA SER A 722 11.85 40.66 -6.25
C SER A 722 10.80 40.97 -7.31
N MET A 723 9.95 40.00 -7.61
CA MET A 723 8.95 40.08 -8.68
C MET A 723 7.61 39.47 -8.27
N VAL A 724 6.53 40.06 -8.76
CA VAL A 724 5.17 39.57 -8.58
C VAL A 724 4.42 39.66 -9.91
N GLY A 725 3.68 38.60 -10.23
CA GLY A 725 2.96 38.48 -11.47
C GLY A 725 2.26 37.13 -11.58
N TYR A 726 2.43 36.48 -12.71
CA TYR A 726 1.65 35.30 -13.09
C TYR A 726 2.56 34.17 -13.58
N MET A 727 2.05 32.94 -13.54
CA MET A 727 2.66 31.84 -14.30
C MET A 727 2.01 31.76 -15.69
N ASP A 728 2.75 31.28 -16.68
CA ASP A 728 2.16 30.93 -17.97
C ASP A 728 1.43 29.59 -17.80
N ASP A 729 0.11 29.66 -17.56
CA ASP A 729 -0.75 28.48 -17.44
C ASP A 729 -1.18 27.94 -18.80
N LYS A 730 -1.01 26.62 -18.93
CA LYS A 730 -1.18 25.87 -20.16
C LYS A 730 -1.52 24.43 -19.87
N TYR A 731 -2.52 23.91 -20.55
CA TYR A 731 -2.71 22.48 -20.64
C TYR A 731 -1.99 21.85 -21.82
N ILE A 732 -1.86 20.55 -21.70
CA ILE A 732 -1.17 19.70 -22.63
C ILE A 732 -2.14 18.61 -23.07
N GLY A 733 -2.21 18.36 -24.37
CA GLY A 733 -3.15 17.41 -24.95
C GLY A 733 -2.54 16.54 -26.05
N PRO A 734 -3.40 15.84 -26.82
CA PRO A 734 -2.98 15.04 -27.95
C PRO A 734 -2.50 15.84 -29.14
N PHE A 735 -1.98 15.14 -30.16
CA PHE A 735 -1.58 15.78 -31.42
C PHE A 735 -2.75 16.44 -32.12
N ASP A 736 -2.56 17.70 -32.51
CA ASP A 736 -3.44 18.46 -33.39
C ASP A 736 -2.56 19.20 -34.41
N ALA A 737 -2.87 19.07 -35.69
CA ALA A 737 -2.14 19.72 -36.78
C ALA A 737 -2.09 21.25 -36.65
N ASN A 738 -3.07 21.85 -35.97
CA ASN A 738 -3.10 23.31 -35.73
C ASN A 738 -2.10 23.78 -34.67
N ASN A 739 -1.70 22.89 -33.75
CA ASN A 739 -0.77 23.18 -32.65
C ASN A 739 0.49 22.32 -32.73
N ALA A 740 0.75 21.74 -33.91
CA ALA A 740 1.91 20.90 -34.16
C ALA A 740 3.27 21.60 -33.89
N PRO A 741 3.47 22.89 -34.25
CA PRO A 741 4.74 23.57 -33.96
C PRO A 741 5.01 23.78 -32.46
N ASP A 742 3.96 23.82 -31.64
CA ASP A 742 4.04 24.06 -30.19
C ASP A 742 3.96 22.76 -29.38
N GLY A 743 3.97 21.59 -30.03
CA GLY A 743 4.06 20.31 -29.33
C GLY A 743 2.90 20.01 -28.42
N GLY A 744 1.66 20.14 -28.90
CA GLY A 744 0.48 19.78 -28.13
C GLY A 744 0.31 20.56 -26.82
N ARG A 745 1.04 21.67 -26.65
CA ARG A 745 0.79 22.68 -25.62
C ARG A 745 -0.33 23.57 -26.13
N TYR A 746 -1.39 23.63 -25.37
CA TYR A 746 -2.52 24.48 -25.63
C TYR A 746 -2.43 25.63 -24.64
N GLY A 747 -2.67 26.83 -25.12
CA GLY A 747 -2.97 27.90 -24.20
C GLY A 747 -4.32 27.67 -23.60
N ASP A 748 -4.45 27.86 -22.30
CA ASP A 748 -5.78 27.85 -21.70
C ASP A 748 -6.59 29.02 -22.24
N ALA A 749 -7.90 28.97 -22.03
CA ALA A 749 -8.81 29.96 -22.57
C ALA A 749 -8.43 31.36 -22.04
N GLY A 750 -8.03 32.27 -22.94
CA GLY A 750 -7.69 33.65 -22.56
C GLY A 750 -6.46 34.25 -23.25
N GLN A 751 -6.03 35.41 -22.76
CA GLN A 751 -4.86 36.14 -23.28
C GLN A 751 -3.62 35.82 -22.42
N SER A 752 -2.47 35.65 -23.08
CA SER A 752 -1.17 35.44 -22.40
C SER A 752 -0.72 36.69 -21.64
N THR A 753 0.22 36.54 -20.72
CA THR A 753 0.81 37.64 -19.94
C THR A 753 1.75 38.55 -20.75
N TYR A 754 1.95 38.29 -22.04
CA TYR A 754 2.92 39.02 -22.86
C TYR A 754 2.54 39.09 -24.35
N SER A 755 3.01 40.13 -25.04
CA SER A 755 2.97 40.29 -26.50
C SER A 755 4.40 40.49 -27.06
N ARG A 756 4.59 40.48 -28.40
CA ARG A 756 5.93 40.65 -29.00
C ARG A 756 6.30 42.14 -29.09
N ASN A 757 7.43 42.52 -28.49
CA ASN A 757 8.04 43.84 -28.71
C ASN A 757 8.88 43.82 -30.00
N ARG A 758 8.22 43.87 -31.16
CA ARG A 758 8.90 43.81 -32.46
C ARG A 758 8.17 44.66 -33.49
N ASN A 759 8.92 45.49 -34.22
CA ASN A 759 8.36 46.32 -35.29
C ASN A 759 7.85 45.48 -36.47
N ALA A 760 7.09 46.10 -37.38
CA ALA A 760 6.45 45.40 -38.50
C ALA A 760 7.48 44.68 -39.40
N ALA A 761 8.65 45.28 -39.61
CA ALA A 761 9.73 44.74 -40.43
C ALA A 761 10.50 43.58 -39.75
N LYS A 762 10.28 43.34 -38.45
CA LYS A 762 10.98 42.33 -37.64
C LYS A 762 12.49 42.55 -37.51
N THR A 763 12.94 43.79 -37.71
CA THR A 763 14.36 44.19 -37.69
C THR A 763 14.77 44.93 -36.41
N GLY A 764 13.82 45.29 -35.54
CA GLY A 764 14.08 45.96 -34.26
C GLY A 764 12.92 45.83 -33.27
N PRO A 765 13.09 46.35 -32.03
CA PRO A 765 12.00 46.45 -31.07
C PRO A 765 10.90 47.36 -31.60
N LYS A 766 9.67 47.14 -31.14
CA LYS A 766 8.57 48.07 -31.46
C LYS A 766 8.67 49.31 -30.58
N TYR A 767 8.88 49.11 -29.29
CA TYR A 767 9.01 50.16 -28.28
C TYR A 767 10.36 50.06 -27.58
N ILE A 768 10.93 51.22 -27.25
CA ILE A 768 12.07 51.40 -26.35
C ILE A 768 11.66 52.37 -25.26
N GLU A 769 12.02 52.07 -24.02
CA GLU A 769 11.78 52.98 -22.91
C GLU A 769 12.71 54.19 -23.00
N THR A 770 12.18 55.38 -22.69
CA THR A 770 12.93 56.61 -22.85
C THR A 770 13.87 56.90 -21.70
N ALA A 771 13.61 56.39 -20.49
CA ALA A 771 14.35 56.75 -19.28
C ALA A 771 14.31 55.68 -18.15
N PRO A 772 14.81 54.45 -18.38
CA PRO A 772 14.83 53.42 -17.35
C PRO A 772 15.60 53.88 -16.11
N ALA A 773 14.99 53.70 -14.95
CA ALA A 773 15.51 54.12 -13.65
C ALA A 773 16.56 53.16 -13.09
N ASP A 774 16.36 51.85 -13.26
CA ASP A 774 17.27 50.80 -12.81
C ASP A 774 17.25 49.58 -13.74
N PHE A 775 18.01 48.54 -13.38
CA PHE A 775 18.13 47.33 -14.20
C PHE A 775 16.79 46.62 -14.42
N MET A 776 15.92 46.51 -13.41
CA MET A 776 14.64 45.81 -13.58
C MET A 776 13.64 46.65 -14.36
N ASP A 777 13.65 47.96 -14.17
CA ASP A 777 12.90 48.91 -14.99
C ASP A 777 13.28 48.77 -16.47
N ALA A 778 14.59 48.74 -16.76
CA ALA A 778 15.06 48.50 -18.13
C ALA A 778 14.67 47.13 -18.70
N MET A 779 14.74 46.07 -17.88
CA MET A 779 14.57 44.68 -18.32
C MET A 779 13.09 44.23 -18.38
N VAL A 780 12.16 45.03 -17.87
CA VAL A 780 10.72 44.73 -17.85
C VAL A 780 9.97 45.88 -18.52
N LEU A 781 9.36 45.59 -19.67
CA LEU A 781 8.48 46.54 -20.35
C LEU A 781 7.03 46.11 -20.21
N THR A 782 6.19 46.92 -19.59
CA THR A 782 4.76 46.66 -19.43
C THR A 782 3.91 47.46 -20.42
N GLN A 783 2.70 46.97 -20.71
CA GLN A 783 1.74 47.72 -21.54
C GLN A 783 1.33 49.03 -20.85
N THR A 784 1.34 49.06 -19.50
CA THR A 784 1.06 50.26 -18.72
C THR A 784 2.10 51.36 -18.96
N GLU A 785 3.39 51.03 -19.00
CA GLU A 785 4.46 51.99 -19.35
C GLU A 785 4.31 52.51 -20.78
N VAL A 786 3.97 51.63 -21.73
CA VAL A 786 3.73 52.01 -23.13
C VAL A 786 2.53 52.97 -23.24
N ASP A 787 1.42 52.64 -22.59
CA ASP A 787 0.20 53.45 -22.61
C ASP A 787 0.36 54.75 -21.82
N GLY A 788 1.23 54.74 -20.80
CA GLY A 788 1.63 55.89 -19.99
C GLY A 788 2.62 56.83 -20.69
N GLY A 789 3.19 56.41 -21.82
CA GLY A 789 4.13 57.21 -22.62
C GLY A 789 5.58 57.18 -22.11
N GLU A 790 5.92 56.25 -21.24
CA GLU A 790 7.29 56.06 -20.73
C GLU A 790 8.18 55.39 -21.80
N ALA A 791 7.56 54.63 -22.71
CA ALA A 791 8.17 54.07 -23.91
C ALA A 791 7.67 54.71 -25.22
N VAL A 792 8.56 54.75 -26.22
CA VAL A 792 8.30 55.36 -27.54
C VAL A 792 8.47 54.34 -28.66
N GLU A 793 7.69 54.49 -29.73
CA GLU A 793 7.77 53.59 -30.89
C GLU A 793 9.01 53.88 -31.73
N VAL A 794 9.85 52.86 -31.90
CA VAL A 794 11.18 52.96 -32.51
C VAL A 794 11.12 53.41 -33.96
N ASP A 795 10.11 52.98 -34.72
CA ASP A 795 9.93 53.33 -36.14
C ASP A 795 9.67 54.85 -36.35
N ASN A 796 9.32 55.58 -35.28
CA ASN A 796 9.10 57.03 -35.31
C ASN A 796 10.33 57.85 -34.90
N LEU A 797 11.46 57.21 -34.57
CA LEU A 797 12.66 57.85 -34.05
C LEU A 797 13.74 58.04 -35.12
N SER A 798 14.57 59.08 -34.95
CA SER A 798 15.82 59.19 -35.70
C SER A 798 16.90 58.26 -35.13
N ALA A 799 17.92 57.92 -35.91
CA ALA A 799 19.04 57.10 -35.43
C ALA A 799 19.77 57.71 -34.22
N SER A 800 19.82 59.05 -34.11
CA SER A 800 20.38 59.74 -32.95
C SER A 800 19.51 59.61 -31.69
N ASP A 801 18.18 59.60 -31.85
CA ASP A 801 17.26 59.41 -30.72
C ASP A 801 17.35 57.97 -30.20
N VAL A 802 17.39 57.00 -31.12
CA VAL A 802 17.62 55.58 -30.79
C VAL A 802 18.92 55.41 -30.01
N GLN A 803 20.02 55.99 -30.48
CA GLN A 803 21.30 55.93 -29.78
C GLN A 803 21.25 56.57 -28.38
N THR A 804 20.48 57.65 -28.22
CA THR A 804 20.33 58.35 -26.94
C THR A 804 19.58 57.50 -25.92
N TYR A 805 18.47 56.85 -26.32
CA TYR A 805 17.74 55.95 -25.43
C TYR A 805 18.53 54.67 -25.14
N TRP A 806 19.16 54.09 -26.16
CA TRP A 806 20.02 52.91 -25.99
C TRP A 806 21.17 53.13 -25.00
N ALA A 807 21.79 54.32 -25.00
CA ALA A 807 22.88 54.62 -24.07
C ALA A 807 22.48 54.47 -22.58
N LYS A 808 21.19 54.63 -22.25
CA LYS A 808 20.66 54.43 -20.89
C LYS A 808 20.58 52.95 -20.53
N TYR A 809 20.10 52.11 -21.43
CA TYR A 809 20.13 50.65 -21.29
C TYR A 809 21.57 50.13 -21.15
N ALA A 810 22.48 50.60 -22.00
CA ALA A 810 23.88 50.22 -21.96
C ALA A 810 24.57 50.60 -20.64
N ALA A 811 24.23 51.75 -20.04
CA ALA A 811 24.76 52.18 -18.75
C ALA A 811 24.32 51.28 -17.58
N LEU A 812 23.17 50.62 -17.72
CA LEU A 812 22.62 49.67 -16.75
C LEU A 812 23.06 48.21 -17.01
N ASN A 813 23.90 47.98 -18.04
CA ASN A 813 24.19 46.65 -18.56
C ASN A 813 22.92 45.86 -18.91
N ALA A 814 21.88 46.53 -19.43
CA ALA A 814 20.59 45.94 -19.78
C ALA A 814 20.40 45.82 -21.31
N VAL A 815 19.35 45.10 -21.72
CA VAL A 815 18.87 44.99 -23.11
C VAL A 815 17.41 45.37 -23.21
N VAL A 816 16.96 45.80 -24.39
CA VAL A 816 15.53 46.07 -24.60
C VAL A 816 14.79 44.73 -24.64
N PRO A 817 13.79 44.51 -23.77
CA PRO A 817 13.10 43.23 -23.66
C PRO A 817 12.32 42.89 -24.93
N GLU A 818 12.28 41.59 -25.27
CA GLU A 818 11.55 41.08 -26.43
C GLU A 818 10.02 41.05 -26.22
N ARG A 819 9.56 41.21 -24.98
CA ARG A 819 8.16 41.10 -24.59
C ARG A 819 7.64 42.41 -24.00
N ILE A 820 6.35 42.66 -24.23
CA ILE A 820 5.56 43.69 -23.54
C ILE A 820 4.58 42.96 -22.64
N LEU A 821 4.69 43.17 -21.33
CA LEU A 821 3.96 42.42 -20.31
C LEU A 821 2.63 43.08 -19.98
N HIS A 822 1.63 42.26 -19.66
CA HIS A 822 0.32 42.72 -19.22
C HIS A 822 -0.35 41.64 -18.38
N ALA A 823 -1.36 42.03 -17.62
CA ALA A 823 -2.18 41.06 -16.89
C ALA A 823 -2.86 40.10 -17.88
N PRO A 824 -2.79 38.78 -17.66
CA PRO A 824 -3.50 37.81 -18.47
C PRO A 824 -5.01 37.89 -18.20
N ALA A 825 -5.80 37.28 -19.08
CA ALA A 825 -7.25 37.16 -18.91
C ALA A 825 -7.67 35.70 -19.08
N GLY A 826 -8.79 35.30 -18.48
CA GLY A 826 -9.33 33.94 -18.60
C GLY A 826 -8.64 32.94 -17.68
N SER A 827 -8.67 31.65 -18.04
CA SER A 827 -8.01 30.58 -17.27
C SER A 827 -6.50 30.80 -17.18
N ARG A 828 -5.88 31.39 -18.22
CA ARG A 828 -4.44 31.72 -18.24
C ARG A 828 -3.91 32.60 -17.11
N GLY A 829 -4.80 33.19 -16.29
CA GLY A 829 -4.46 34.12 -15.22
C GLY A 829 -4.85 33.64 -13.83
N ASP A 830 -5.20 32.37 -13.67
CA ASP A 830 -5.63 31.77 -12.40
C ASP A 830 -4.46 31.40 -11.46
N ILE A 831 -3.22 31.40 -11.98
CA ILE A 831 -1.99 31.18 -11.22
C ILE A 831 -1.22 32.48 -11.00
N MET A 832 -1.19 32.92 -9.75
CA MET A 832 -0.35 34.03 -9.31
C MET A 832 1.00 33.51 -8.81
N GLN A 833 2.04 34.31 -9.03
CA GLN A 833 3.39 33.96 -8.62
C GLN A 833 4.10 35.17 -8.00
N ALA A 834 4.89 34.90 -6.96
CA ALA A 834 5.97 35.78 -6.54
C ALA A 834 7.29 35.02 -6.56
N ALA A 835 8.38 35.72 -6.83
CA ALA A 835 9.69 35.14 -6.64
C ALA A 835 10.71 36.19 -6.22
N LYS A 836 11.67 35.71 -5.46
CA LYS A 836 12.81 36.45 -4.97
C LYS A 836 14.07 35.71 -5.35
N TRP A 837 15.00 36.39 -6.00
CA TRP A 837 16.36 35.91 -6.15
C TRP A 837 17.26 36.69 -5.18
N VAL A 838 18.02 35.98 -4.35
CA VAL A 838 18.96 36.57 -3.37
C VAL A 838 20.26 35.80 -3.44
N ASP A 839 21.34 36.48 -3.86
CA ASP A 839 22.73 36.00 -3.80
C ASP A 839 22.89 34.50 -4.09
N GLY A 840 22.44 34.08 -5.28
CA GLY A 840 22.65 32.71 -5.74
C GLY A 840 21.50 31.75 -5.44
N TYR A 841 20.33 32.23 -4.98
CA TYR A 841 19.16 31.40 -4.69
C TYR A 841 17.87 32.01 -5.21
N TRP A 842 17.06 31.19 -5.88
CA TRP A 842 15.66 31.50 -6.15
C TRP A 842 14.78 30.94 -5.03
N ILE A 843 13.84 31.76 -4.59
CA ILE A 843 12.68 31.36 -3.80
C ILE A 843 11.45 31.81 -4.60
N THR A 844 10.62 30.87 -5.01
CA THR A 844 9.37 31.20 -5.70
C THR A 844 8.19 30.60 -4.99
N GLU A 845 7.14 31.39 -4.89
CA GLU A 845 5.89 31.05 -4.28
C GLU A 845 4.77 31.17 -5.31
N ILE A 846 3.92 30.15 -5.32
CA ILE A 846 2.82 30.02 -6.27
C ILE A 846 1.52 29.97 -5.47
N LYS A 847 0.54 30.74 -5.91
CA LYS A 847 -0.84 30.68 -5.43
C LYS A 847 -1.76 30.31 -6.58
N ARG A 848 -2.56 29.26 -6.39
CA ARG A 848 -3.65 28.87 -7.30
C ARG A 848 -4.88 28.44 -6.52
N ALA A 849 -6.07 28.65 -7.07
CA ALA A 849 -7.28 28.01 -6.55
C ALA A 849 -7.17 26.47 -6.62
N LEU A 850 -7.67 25.76 -5.60
CA LEU A 850 -7.80 24.30 -5.59
C LEU A 850 -8.73 23.80 -6.70
N ASN A 851 -9.77 24.59 -7.01
CA ASN A 851 -10.69 24.32 -8.10
C ASN A 851 -11.00 25.62 -8.84
N THR A 852 -10.58 25.68 -10.10
CA THR A 852 -10.72 26.84 -10.99
C THR A 852 -12.07 26.87 -11.72
N GLY A 853 -12.79 25.75 -11.69
CA GLY A 853 -14.00 25.51 -12.48
C GLY A 853 -13.72 25.16 -13.94
N ASN A 854 -12.45 24.99 -14.36
CA ASN A 854 -12.10 24.59 -15.72
C ASN A 854 -11.34 23.25 -15.72
N SER A 855 -12.01 22.17 -15.31
CA SER A 855 -11.40 20.83 -15.25
C SER A 855 -11.00 20.24 -16.61
N ASP A 856 -11.29 20.96 -17.70
CA ASP A 856 -10.89 20.58 -19.05
C ASP A 856 -9.42 20.92 -19.34
N ASP A 857 -8.86 21.93 -18.69
CA ASP A 857 -7.48 22.40 -18.87
C ASP A 857 -6.70 22.48 -17.56
N ASP A 858 -7.38 22.62 -16.42
CA ASP A 858 -6.75 22.82 -15.11
C ASP A 858 -6.81 21.56 -14.24
N ALA A 859 -5.70 21.26 -13.55
CA ALA A 859 -5.70 20.27 -12.47
C ALA A 859 -6.56 20.75 -11.30
N ILE A 860 -7.49 19.88 -10.89
CA ILE A 860 -8.40 20.11 -9.76
C ILE A 860 -7.92 19.35 -8.54
N PHE A 861 -7.67 20.09 -7.46
CA PHE A 861 -7.22 19.59 -6.18
C PHE A 861 -8.39 19.52 -5.20
N ALA A 862 -8.61 18.34 -4.66
CA ALA A 862 -9.55 18.09 -3.58
C ALA A 862 -8.78 18.03 -2.25
N PRO A 863 -9.34 18.57 -1.15
CA PRO A 863 -8.83 18.33 0.18
C PRO A 863 -8.71 16.83 0.47
N ASN A 864 -7.62 16.41 1.13
CA ASN A 864 -7.25 15.00 1.38
C ASN A 864 -6.95 14.18 0.12
N GLY A 865 -6.80 14.81 -1.04
CA GLY A 865 -6.33 14.16 -2.25
C GLY A 865 -4.81 14.00 -2.29
N SER A 866 -4.35 13.09 -3.14
CA SER A 866 -2.95 12.86 -3.44
C SER A 866 -2.73 13.01 -4.94
N TYR A 867 -1.74 13.82 -5.33
CA TYR A 867 -1.58 14.30 -6.69
C TYR A 867 -0.13 14.15 -7.14
N ALA A 868 0.09 13.30 -8.14
CA ALA A 868 1.40 13.20 -8.78
C ALA A 868 1.68 14.44 -9.63
N PHE A 869 2.87 15.00 -9.47
CA PHE A 869 3.35 16.12 -10.27
C PHE A 869 4.79 15.96 -10.69
N GLY A 870 5.11 16.58 -11.81
CA GLY A 870 6.44 16.69 -12.36
C GLY A 870 7.07 18.05 -12.08
N ILE A 871 8.38 18.08 -11.91
CA ILE A 871 9.14 19.33 -11.76
C ILE A 871 10.35 19.35 -12.70
N ALA A 872 10.61 20.50 -13.32
CA ALA A 872 11.79 20.73 -14.16
C ALA A 872 12.36 22.14 -13.95
N LEU A 873 13.69 22.22 -13.81
CA LEU A 873 14.44 23.48 -13.77
C LEU A 873 15.15 23.73 -15.10
N MET A 874 15.01 24.93 -15.65
CA MET A 874 15.79 25.43 -16.78
C MET A 874 16.55 26.67 -16.33
N ASN A 875 17.83 26.47 -16.02
CA ASN A 875 18.76 27.54 -15.67
C ASN A 875 19.50 27.95 -16.94
N ASN A 876 19.53 29.27 -17.21
CA ASN A 876 20.28 29.91 -18.29
C ASN A 876 20.34 29.06 -19.57
N SER A 877 19.18 28.78 -20.18
CA SER A 877 19.06 27.87 -21.32
C SER A 877 19.76 28.40 -22.59
N GLY A 878 21.08 28.32 -22.61
CA GLY A 878 21.96 28.76 -23.69
C GLY A 878 21.70 28.01 -25.00
N GLY A 879 21.35 28.75 -26.04
CA GLY A 879 21.16 28.26 -27.41
C GLY A 879 19.70 28.03 -27.83
N ASP A 880 19.50 27.61 -29.09
CA ASP A 880 18.18 27.30 -29.69
C ASP A 880 17.51 26.07 -29.05
N LYS A 881 18.20 25.41 -28.12
CA LYS A 881 17.79 24.18 -27.45
C LYS A 881 17.47 24.46 -25.98
N HIS A 882 16.23 24.22 -25.60
CA HIS A 882 15.83 24.25 -24.19
C HIS A 882 16.41 23.01 -23.48
N TRP A 883 17.48 23.14 -22.69
CA TRP A 883 17.99 22.01 -21.91
C TRP A 883 17.44 22.08 -20.48
N THR A 884 16.80 21.00 -20.02
CA THR A 884 16.45 20.87 -18.60
C THR A 884 17.72 20.60 -17.81
N THR A 885 17.97 21.37 -16.76
CA THR A 885 19.13 21.15 -15.89
C THR A 885 18.88 20.10 -14.80
N GLY A 886 17.64 19.62 -14.66
CA GLY A 886 17.27 18.48 -13.83
C GLY A 886 15.73 18.28 -13.75
N LYS A 887 15.27 17.05 -13.41
CA LYS A 887 13.84 16.66 -13.34
C LYS A 887 13.55 15.58 -12.29
N ALA A 888 12.32 15.52 -11.79
CA ALA A 888 11.82 14.47 -10.88
C ALA A 888 10.28 14.37 -10.88
N VAL A 889 9.75 13.24 -10.39
CA VAL A 889 8.33 13.10 -10.04
C VAL A 889 8.19 13.17 -8.51
N ALA A 890 7.16 13.87 -8.06
CA ALA A 890 6.79 13.97 -6.66
C ALA A 890 5.28 13.80 -6.48
N THR A 891 4.86 13.52 -5.25
CA THR A 891 3.45 13.48 -4.90
C THR A 891 3.14 14.58 -3.90
N LEU A 892 2.15 15.41 -4.24
CA LEU A 892 1.55 16.37 -3.34
C LEU A 892 0.40 15.69 -2.58
N ASN A 893 0.55 15.58 -1.27
CA ASN A 893 -0.53 15.13 -0.39
C ASN A 893 -1.20 16.35 0.23
N LEU A 894 -2.48 16.57 -0.06
CA LEU A 894 -3.31 17.58 0.62
C LEU A 894 -3.90 17.03 1.91
N GLY A 895 -3.06 16.47 2.78
CA GLY A 895 -3.50 15.84 4.02
C GLY A 895 -3.96 16.86 5.06
N THR A 896 -5.07 16.58 5.75
CA THR A 896 -5.36 17.23 7.04
C THR A 896 -4.51 16.59 8.15
N THR A 897 -3.18 16.57 7.98
CA THR A 897 -2.24 16.27 9.07
C THR A 897 -2.10 17.51 9.94
N GLY A 898 -3.21 17.85 10.60
CA GLY A 898 -3.42 18.99 11.45
C GLY A 898 -4.92 19.07 11.77
N VAL A 899 -5.27 19.11 13.04
CA VAL A 899 -6.66 18.98 13.54
C VAL A 899 -7.67 19.93 12.84
N ALA A 900 -8.70 19.33 12.21
CA ALA A 900 -10.08 19.80 11.90
C ALA A 900 -10.40 20.89 10.82
N GLU A 901 -11.33 20.57 9.89
CA GLU A 901 -12.68 21.19 9.64
C GLU A 901 -13.21 20.90 8.20
N ARG A 902 -14.49 20.50 8.04
CA ARG A 902 -15.16 20.09 6.76
C ARG A 902 -15.78 21.28 6.00
N LEU A 903 -15.77 21.29 4.66
CA LEU A 903 -16.49 22.30 3.82
C LEU A 903 -17.13 21.68 2.55
N THR A 904 -18.43 21.94 2.29
CA THR A 904 -19.26 21.34 1.21
C THR A 904 -20.13 22.32 0.38
N ASP A 905 -19.91 23.65 0.34
CA ASP A 905 -20.95 24.61 -0.18
C ASP A 905 -20.53 25.68 -1.24
N VAL A 906 -20.00 25.35 -2.44
CA VAL A 906 -19.79 26.33 -3.54
C VAL A 906 -20.50 25.93 -4.85
N PRO A 907 -21.36 26.80 -5.47
CA PRO A 907 -22.06 26.48 -6.72
C PRO A 907 -21.16 26.51 -7.98
N GLY A 908 -21.40 25.58 -8.91
CA GLY A 908 -20.48 25.31 -10.04
C GLY A 908 -20.55 26.21 -11.28
N ASP A 909 -21.72 26.81 -11.65
CA ASP A 909 -21.86 27.54 -12.94
C ASP A 909 -22.64 28.88 -12.91
N PHE A 910 -22.43 29.72 -13.92
CA PHE A 910 -23.19 30.96 -14.17
C PHE A 910 -24.58 30.63 -14.73
N ASN A 911 -25.64 31.17 -14.15
CA ASN A 911 -27.00 30.91 -14.62
C ASN A 911 -27.91 32.11 -14.40
N LEU A 912 -28.71 32.48 -15.41
CA LEU A 912 -29.80 33.46 -15.28
C LEU A 912 -31.16 32.73 -15.27
N ALA A 913 -31.78 32.73 -14.09
CA ALA A 913 -33.09 32.13 -13.92
C ALA A 913 -34.20 32.98 -14.56
N GLN A 914 -35.34 32.34 -14.83
CA GLN A 914 -36.54 33.04 -15.26
C GLN A 914 -37.08 33.89 -14.10
N ASN A 915 -37.49 35.12 -14.39
CA ASN A 915 -37.99 36.05 -13.39
C ASN A 915 -39.30 35.53 -12.81
N TYR A 916 -39.50 35.74 -11.52
CA TYR A 916 -40.72 35.29 -10.85
C TYR A 916 -41.29 36.41 -9.96
N PRO A 917 -42.59 36.72 -10.09
CA PRO A 917 -43.56 36.15 -11.05
C PRO A 917 -43.31 36.60 -12.51
N ASN A 918 -43.86 35.89 -13.50
CA ASN A 918 -43.90 36.29 -14.93
C ASN A 918 -45.12 35.63 -15.64
N PRO A 919 -46.15 36.39 -16.08
CA PRO A 919 -46.25 37.85 -16.09
C PRO A 919 -46.23 38.49 -14.70
N PHE A 920 -45.83 39.75 -14.59
CA PHE A 920 -45.69 40.46 -13.31
C PHE A 920 -46.34 41.85 -13.33
N ASN A 921 -46.67 42.38 -12.15
CA ASN A 921 -47.28 43.71 -11.97
C ASN A 921 -46.95 44.35 -10.61
N PRO A 922 -46.37 45.56 -10.57
CA PRO A 922 -45.37 46.05 -11.51
C PRO A 922 -43.98 45.51 -11.18
N SER A 923 -43.82 44.67 -10.14
CA SER A 923 -42.50 44.18 -9.70
C SER A 923 -42.32 42.66 -9.79
N THR A 924 -41.08 42.24 -10.02
CA THR A 924 -40.65 40.83 -10.14
C THR A 924 -39.22 40.65 -9.62
N VAL A 925 -38.83 39.42 -9.28
CA VAL A 925 -37.48 39.09 -8.83
C VAL A 925 -36.76 38.28 -9.91
N ILE A 926 -35.50 38.63 -10.15
CA ILE A 926 -34.62 37.92 -11.09
C ILE A 926 -33.46 37.34 -10.28
N GLU A 927 -33.32 36.02 -10.30
CA GLU A 927 -32.26 35.28 -9.63
C GLU A 927 -31.20 34.81 -10.63
N PHE A 928 -29.94 34.82 -10.19
CA PHE A 928 -28.82 34.33 -10.98
C PHE A 928 -27.65 33.86 -10.11
N THR A 929 -26.88 32.91 -10.61
CA THR A 929 -25.68 32.39 -9.96
C THR A 929 -24.43 32.90 -10.64
N VAL A 930 -23.38 33.06 -9.83
CA VAL A 930 -22.04 33.47 -10.23
C VAL A 930 -21.10 32.42 -9.62
N PRO A 931 -20.43 31.56 -10.39
CA PRO A 931 -19.59 30.49 -9.87
C PRO A 931 -18.17 30.95 -9.55
N ARG A 932 -17.77 32.09 -10.13
CA ARG A 932 -16.48 32.72 -9.95
C ARG A 932 -16.62 34.22 -10.13
N ARG A 933 -15.77 34.99 -9.46
CA ARG A 933 -15.88 36.45 -9.42
C ARG A 933 -15.89 37.04 -10.83
N GLY A 934 -16.78 37.99 -11.10
CA GLY A 934 -16.76 38.70 -12.38
C GLY A 934 -17.80 39.80 -12.53
N LYS A 935 -17.60 40.63 -13.55
CA LYS A 935 -18.46 41.76 -13.87
C LYS A 935 -19.80 41.28 -14.41
N VAL A 936 -20.85 41.43 -13.63
CA VAL A 936 -22.21 41.06 -14.03
C VAL A 936 -23.00 42.32 -14.34
N GLU A 937 -23.54 42.37 -15.56
CA GLU A 937 -24.48 43.38 -16.02
C GLU A 937 -25.83 42.75 -16.33
N LEU A 938 -26.90 43.25 -15.72
CA LEU A 938 -28.28 42.78 -15.93
C LEU A 938 -29.14 43.97 -16.34
N LYS A 939 -29.63 43.96 -17.58
CA LYS A 939 -30.38 45.06 -18.21
C LYS A 939 -31.75 44.64 -18.70
N VAL A 940 -32.66 45.60 -18.82
CA VAL A 940 -34.03 45.42 -19.33
C VAL A 940 -34.22 46.21 -20.62
N PHE A 941 -34.90 45.61 -21.61
CA PHE A 941 -35.16 46.12 -22.94
C PHE A 941 -36.66 46.01 -23.30
N SER A 942 -37.15 46.94 -24.13
CA SER A 942 -38.49 46.93 -24.70
C SER A 942 -38.64 45.90 -25.84
N SER A 943 -39.87 45.62 -26.28
CA SER A 943 -40.15 44.70 -27.39
C SER A 943 -39.50 45.11 -28.73
N LEU A 944 -39.17 46.38 -28.91
CA LEU A 944 -38.45 46.90 -30.07
C LEU A 944 -36.92 46.89 -29.87
N GLY A 945 -36.42 46.33 -28.77
CA GLY A 945 -34.99 46.20 -28.47
C GLY A 945 -34.33 47.44 -27.87
N ARG A 946 -35.08 48.51 -27.58
CA ARG A 946 -34.53 49.70 -26.91
C ARG A 946 -34.28 49.42 -25.43
N GLU A 947 -33.11 49.78 -24.91
CA GLU A 947 -32.76 49.67 -23.48
C GLU A 947 -33.69 50.54 -22.64
N VAL A 948 -34.22 49.96 -21.56
CA VAL A 948 -35.19 50.58 -20.66
C VAL A 948 -34.52 50.93 -19.33
N THR A 949 -33.76 50.00 -18.75
CA THR A 949 -33.00 50.27 -17.52
C THR A 949 -31.91 49.23 -17.26
N VAL A 950 -31.00 49.54 -16.34
CA VAL A 950 -29.93 48.65 -15.86
C VAL A 950 -30.21 48.29 -14.40
N LEU A 951 -30.29 47.00 -14.09
CA LEU A 951 -30.61 46.49 -12.74
C LEU A 951 -29.37 46.13 -11.94
N VAL A 952 -28.36 45.55 -12.59
CA VAL A 952 -27.07 45.21 -11.98
C VAL A 952 -25.98 45.60 -12.97
N ASN A 953 -24.89 46.20 -12.49
CA ASN A 953 -23.68 46.43 -13.28
C ASN A 953 -22.45 46.51 -12.37
N LYS A 954 -22.09 45.38 -11.75
CA LYS A 954 -21.08 45.32 -10.67
C LYS A 954 -20.26 44.04 -10.76
N ASP A 955 -19.06 44.06 -10.18
CA ASP A 955 -18.28 42.84 -9.95
C ASP A 955 -18.83 42.11 -8.73
N LEU A 956 -19.25 40.86 -8.94
CA LEU A 956 -19.81 40.01 -7.90
C LEU A 956 -18.91 38.80 -7.67
N GLN A 957 -18.84 38.31 -6.42
CA GLN A 957 -18.06 37.13 -6.04
C GLN A 957 -18.81 35.83 -6.42
N ALA A 958 -18.17 34.67 -6.20
CA ALA A 958 -18.85 33.39 -6.36
C ALA A 958 -19.99 33.24 -5.32
N GLY A 959 -21.20 32.94 -5.78
CA GLY A 959 -22.40 32.80 -4.97
C GLY A 959 -23.69 32.86 -5.80
N THR A 960 -24.83 32.72 -5.12
CA THR A 960 -26.16 32.88 -5.73
C THR A 960 -26.77 34.22 -5.32
N TYR A 961 -27.28 34.99 -6.28
CA TYR A 961 -27.74 36.37 -6.10
C TYR A 961 -29.18 36.59 -6.62
N LYS A 962 -29.93 37.50 -6.00
CA LYS A 962 -31.30 37.88 -6.42
C LYS A 962 -31.46 39.39 -6.49
N VAL A 963 -32.09 39.90 -7.55
CA VAL A 963 -32.37 41.34 -7.75
C VAL A 963 -33.85 41.61 -8.03
N ASN A 964 -34.38 42.69 -7.47
CA ASN A 964 -35.77 43.10 -7.66
C ASN A 964 -35.90 44.15 -8.78
N PHE A 965 -36.82 43.95 -9.71
CA PHE A 965 -37.17 44.92 -10.76
C PHE A 965 -38.58 45.48 -10.57
N ASN A 966 -38.76 46.80 -10.67
CA ASN A 966 -40.05 47.49 -10.56
C ASN A 966 -40.32 48.34 -11.81
N ALA A 967 -41.39 48.02 -12.52
CA ALA A 967 -41.77 48.54 -13.84
C ALA A 967 -42.99 49.50 -13.80
N LYS A 968 -43.28 50.13 -12.66
CA LYS A 968 -44.51 50.95 -12.47
C LYS A 968 -44.68 52.06 -13.52
N GLY A 969 -43.58 52.62 -14.04
CA GLY A 969 -43.57 53.67 -15.07
C GLY A 969 -43.68 53.18 -16.53
N LEU A 970 -43.70 51.87 -16.79
CA LEU A 970 -43.68 51.29 -18.14
C LEU A 970 -45.09 50.85 -18.57
N THR A 971 -45.41 50.85 -19.87
CA THR A 971 -46.73 50.39 -20.35
C THR A 971 -46.82 48.86 -20.33
N SER A 972 -48.02 48.31 -20.20
CA SER A 972 -48.23 46.86 -20.29
C SER A 972 -47.76 46.34 -21.65
N GLY A 973 -47.07 45.20 -21.64
CA GLY A 973 -46.47 44.64 -22.85
C GLY A 973 -45.32 43.67 -22.56
N LEU A 974 -44.69 43.21 -23.63
CA LEU A 974 -43.57 42.29 -23.58
C LEU A 974 -42.24 43.06 -23.45
N TYR A 975 -41.42 42.63 -22.50
CA TYR A 975 -40.09 43.13 -22.25
C TYR A 975 -39.10 41.97 -22.20
N TYR A 976 -37.82 42.29 -22.31
CA TYR A 976 -36.73 41.32 -22.23
C TYR A 976 -35.72 41.80 -21.22
N TYR A 977 -35.09 40.89 -20.48
CA TYR A 977 -33.96 41.21 -19.66
C TYR A 977 -32.80 40.28 -19.98
N ARG A 978 -31.60 40.84 -19.94
CA ARG A 978 -30.38 40.18 -20.38
C ARG A 978 -29.33 40.33 -19.31
N MET A 979 -28.79 39.21 -18.86
CA MET A 979 -27.55 39.15 -18.09
C MET A 979 -26.40 38.96 -19.06
N THR A 980 -25.38 39.77 -18.87
CA THR A 980 -24.08 39.65 -19.52
C THR A 980 -23.03 39.57 -18.41
N ALA A 981 -22.26 38.51 -18.44
CA ALA A 981 -21.10 38.27 -17.60
C ALA A 981 -19.97 37.71 -18.49
N PRO A 982 -18.72 37.61 -18.01
CA PRO A 982 -17.61 37.11 -18.81
C PRO A 982 -17.95 35.73 -19.40
N GLY A 983 -18.04 35.66 -20.73
CA GLY A 983 -18.39 34.43 -21.46
C GLY A 983 -19.85 33.98 -21.36
N TYR A 984 -20.72 34.69 -20.63
CA TYR A 984 -22.12 34.29 -20.44
C TYR A 984 -23.08 35.43 -20.79
N VAL A 985 -23.89 35.24 -21.83
CA VAL A 985 -24.98 36.15 -22.17
C VAL A 985 -26.28 35.35 -22.24
N ALA A 986 -27.19 35.61 -21.31
CA ALA A 986 -28.50 34.99 -21.28
C ALA A 986 -29.58 36.07 -21.33
N THR A 987 -30.51 35.92 -22.28
CA THR A 987 -31.69 36.78 -22.38
C THR A 987 -32.93 35.99 -22.07
N ARG A 988 -33.78 36.55 -21.21
CA ARG A 988 -35.08 35.99 -20.85
C ARG A 988 -36.16 37.04 -21.11
N LYS A 989 -37.35 36.57 -21.45
CA LYS A 989 -38.51 37.44 -21.73
C LYS A 989 -39.41 37.52 -20.51
N MET A 990 -39.92 38.71 -20.24
CA MET A 990 -40.87 38.98 -19.17
C MET A 990 -42.05 39.80 -19.66
N VAL A 991 -43.25 39.45 -19.20
CA VAL A 991 -44.49 40.11 -19.60
C VAL A 991 -44.96 41.00 -18.44
N LEU A 992 -45.02 42.31 -18.69
CA LEU A 992 -45.61 43.25 -17.74
C LEU A 992 -47.10 43.37 -18.09
N MET A 993 -47.97 43.01 -17.15
CA MET A 993 -49.41 43.27 -17.27
C MET A 993 -49.78 44.29 -16.21
N LYS A 994 -50.42 45.40 -16.59
CA LYS A 994 -50.88 46.39 -15.61
C LYS A 994 -52.33 46.14 -15.25
#